data_AF-A0A3Q8X9U6-F1
#
_entry.id   AF-A0A3Q8X9U6-F1
#
_cell.length_a   1.000
_cell.length_b   1.000
_cell.length_c   1.000
_cell.angle_alpha   90.00
_cell.angle_beta   90.00
_cell.angle_gamma   90.00
#
_symmetry.space_group_name_H-M   'P 1'
#
loop_
_entity.id
_entity.type
_entity.pdbx_description
1 polymer ?
#
loop_
_entity_poly.entity_id
_entity_poly.type
_entity_poly.pdbx_seq_one_letter_code
_entity_poly.pdbx_strand_id
1 'polypeptide(L)'
;MRKKQEKKNAKRLLVLSLGASLLIQPVSIALPSFAHAAGSDTGIAATQTQAQLVRLGEEILTAGAKRVDYTWTSKPGGVLSNVHVIEVDLTNPYVQLDVMNGKSGSVTGVGSVGNMVKNSGAVAGVNGDYFNTASSGKGAPIGAEVTGGALVSSPSKLTGMYAFAVTKDRKPLIDMFGFDGQVKAADGTTFALSGINKAAYRMDPDDAYSHVNAMYIYTSAWTQTRPDSTDSATTPTEVLVQNGVVTKFADNSMITGAIPADGYILRTHGKAAQYAREHLQVGQKVTASYNLVAQSTGEKVDPNSLQMLIGGHTILVDQGAAATYSRNPSSISPNSDRARTAVGYSKDGKKVFIITVEDSTASQGVTLPELQQLMVQLNVWRGVNLDGGGSTTMIDRPLGDTSTLLAFPTEYGTTQRQVTNGLGVFTTAPKGQLKGIIAKGSSVLFIGQQASYDMTAYDTFYNPLDPSALTKSWNVDDALGTFAGNTLTAVKAGKTNITVKSGAINDKLPLEIIGGSQIASMSVDPSTSVLEAGRSLSVPVHVTLTDGRKLTVPAASLKWEMSGFTGTMSGGTLAIGTVNAAAKAGYLIARYDGFSAMAVLAAGADKKFEDFEAKTYPISFQGTNGVMGTSTVVSGLTGTNTTNVLQLAYDFTNGTGTKAAYAVLNGSGRKVEGNPSSMTLDVMGDNSLNWIRAEFIDSKGAAQLVTIAKQVDWTGWKKIKVSLPADQMAYPITLKRLYVASLADGQDERELTGTIGWDNLSFQYPAVTPEPERVPIELKLGSKSAKVDGKPYSLDVAPVLLNGTTYLPLRFISEAMGAQVSWDPALKRVSVLRGSKLLEMRVGQTDFLLTGVRKQADVAPITRSGRTLVPVRLVSEQLGLKVDWDQKLGRITVS
;
A
#
# COMPACT_ATOMS: atom_id res chain seq x y z
N MET A 1 43.60 28.72 -29.41
CA MET A 1 43.63 29.20 -30.82
C MET A 1 42.65 30.36 -30.98
N ARG A 2 42.90 31.29 -31.93
CA ARG A 2 41.99 32.26 -32.62
C ARG A 2 40.62 32.62 -31.97
N LYS A 3 40.08 33.84 -31.98
CA LYS A 3 40.46 35.24 -32.30
C LYS A 3 39.11 36.01 -32.42
N LYS A 4 39.01 37.25 -31.90
CA LYS A 4 37.99 38.29 -32.28
C LYS A 4 36.51 37.97 -31.92
N GLN A 5 35.57 38.93 -31.87
CA GLN A 5 35.59 40.33 -32.33
C GLN A 5 34.72 41.29 -31.49
N GLU A 6 35.00 42.59 -31.57
CA GLU A 6 34.29 43.70 -30.92
C GLU A 6 32.94 44.05 -31.58
N LYS A 7 32.03 44.73 -30.86
CA LYS A 7 31.71 46.16 -31.14
C LYS A 7 30.81 46.84 -30.09
N LYS A 8 31.07 48.14 -29.88
CA LYS A 8 30.29 49.09 -29.06
C LYS A 8 29.14 49.74 -29.87
N ASN A 9 28.09 50.19 -29.17
CA ASN A 9 27.47 51.53 -29.18
C ASN A 9 26.03 51.42 -28.60
N ALA A 10 25.58 52.04 -27.50
CA ALA A 10 25.72 53.39 -26.91
C ALA A 10 24.58 54.36 -27.28
N LYS A 11 24.05 55.08 -26.25
CA LYS A 11 22.99 56.13 -26.24
C LYS A 11 21.54 55.56 -26.20
N ARG A 12 20.57 56.14 -25.46
CA ARG A 12 20.48 57.43 -24.72
C ARG A 12 19.35 57.39 -23.65
N LEU A 13 19.49 58.22 -22.58
CA LEU A 13 18.51 59.11 -21.89
C LEU A 13 16.98 58.78 -21.95
N LEU A 14 16.12 59.03 -20.93
CA LEU A 14 16.03 60.16 -19.99
C LEU A 14 14.97 59.94 -18.85
N VAL A 15 15.00 60.78 -17.78
CA VAL A 15 13.95 61.12 -16.75
C VAL A 15 13.60 60.06 -15.68
N LEU A 16 13.67 60.24 -14.33
CA LEU A 16 13.50 61.31 -13.31
C LEU A 16 12.11 61.45 -12.63
N SER A 17 12.06 61.12 -11.33
CA SER A 17 11.17 61.58 -10.23
C SER A 17 10.92 60.38 -9.29
N LEU A 18 11.50 60.22 -8.09
CA LEU A 18 11.98 61.15 -7.04
C LEU A 18 10.81 61.80 -6.27
N GLY A 19 10.51 61.21 -5.10
CA GLY A 19 9.57 61.67 -4.08
C GLY A 19 9.94 61.05 -2.72
N ALA A 20 10.52 61.85 -1.83
CA ALA A 20 11.13 61.44 -0.57
C ALA A 20 10.54 62.18 0.66
N SER A 21 11.09 61.88 1.86
CA SER A 21 10.90 62.55 3.20
C SER A 21 9.74 61.99 4.05
N LEU A 22 9.74 61.88 5.40
CA LEU A 22 10.72 62.01 6.53
C LEU A 22 10.50 60.77 7.47
N LEU A 23 11.40 60.25 8.34
CA LEU A 23 12.14 60.78 9.53
C LEU A 23 11.19 61.17 10.69
N ILE A 24 11.43 60.91 12.00
CA ILE A 24 12.62 61.00 12.91
C ILE A 24 12.36 59.99 14.10
N GLN A 25 13.21 59.05 14.58
CA GLN A 25 14.42 59.11 15.48
C GLN A 25 14.18 59.72 16.90
N PRO A 26 15.01 59.51 17.97
CA PRO A 26 16.09 58.54 18.30
C PRO A 26 15.75 57.72 19.61
N VAL A 27 16.58 56.90 20.31
CA VAL A 27 17.89 57.10 21.00
C VAL A 27 18.54 55.75 21.36
N SER A 28 19.87 55.67 21.28
CA SER A 28 20.72 54.58 21.83
C SER A 28 21.93 55.18 22.60
N ILE A 29 22.51 54.46 23.57
CA ILE A 29 23.70 54.89 24.33
C ILE A 29 24.77 53.78 24.37
N ALA A 30 26.03 54.17 24.07
CA ALA A 30 27.36 53.52 24.26
C ALA A 30 27.57 52.06 23.77
N LEU A 31 28.44 51.73 22.81
CA LEU A 31 29.93 51.91 22.64
C LEU A 31 30.80 50.96 23.51
N PRO A 32 32.00 50.52 23.06
CA PRO A 32 32.74 50.90 21.84
C PRO A 32 33.16 49.72 20.91
N SER A 33 33.81 50.04 19.80
CA SER A 33 34.23 49.14 18.72
C SER A 33 35.72 48.78 18.76
N PHE A 34 36.09 47.66 18.10
CA PHE A 34 37.30 47.60 17.27
C PHE A 34 36.93 47.04 15.89
N ALA A 35 37.50 47.63 14.84
CA ALA A 35 37.15 47.38 13.44
C ALA A 35 38.37 46.92 12.63
N HIS A 36 38.13 46.67 11.34
CA HIS A 36 39.01 46.31 10.20
C HIS A 36 38.89 44.83 9.77
N ALA A 37 38.64 44.52 8.49
CA ALA A 37 38.31 45.37 7.35
C ALA A 37 37.38 44.64 6.36
N ALA A 38 36.64 45.41 5.54
CA ALA A 38 35.67 44.86 4.61
C ALA A 38 36.30 44.42 3.28
N GLY A 39 35.92 43.22 2.83
CA GLY A 39 35.99 42.81 1.41
C GLY A 39 34.58 42.42 0.98
N SER A 40 33.90 43.30 0.25
CA SER A 40 32.52 43.08 -0.18
C SER A 40 32.47 42.29 -1.49
N ASP A 41 32.61 40.98 -1.41
CA ASP A 41 32.10 40.10 -2.47
C ASP A 41 30.59 39.99 -2.33
N THR A 42 29.87 40.30 -3.41
CA THR A 42 28.42 40.11 -3.50
C THR A 42 28.12 38.62 -3.67
N GLY A 43 28.22 37.87 -2.57
CA GLY A 43 27.65 36.54 -2.47
C GLY A 43 26.15 36.63 -2.72
N ILE A 44 25.69 36.05 -3.83
CA ILE A 44 24.27 35.76 -4.03
C ILE A 44 23.85 34.92 -2.83
N ALA A 45 22.95 35.45 -2.01
CA ALA A 45 22.37 34.69 -0.90
C ALA A 45 21.57 33.54 -1.50
N ALA A 46 22.20 32.37 -1.58
CA ALA A 46 21.51 31.12 -1.87
C ALA A 46 20.54 30.89 -0.72
N THR A 47 19.26 31.16 -0.97
CA THR A 47 18.17 30.83 -0.06
C THR A 47 18.24 29.33 0.22
N GLN A 48 18.72 28.96 1.41
CA GLN A 48 18.64 27.58 1.87
C GLN A 48 17.16 27.21 1.98
N THR A 49 16.70 26.46 1.01
CA THR A 49 15.34 25.96 0.92
C THR A 49 15.08 24.98 2.04
N GLN A 50 14.29 25.38 3.03
CA GLN A 50 14.01 24.59 4.23
C GLN A 50 13.07 23.41 3.92
N ALA A 51 13.24 22.32 4.69
CA ALA A 51 12.30 21.21 4.70
C ALA A 51 10.93 21.66 5.26
N GLN A 52 9.85 21.11 4.72
CA GLN A 52 8.49 21.60 4.98
C GLN A 52 7.57 20.47 5.45
N LEU A 53 7.01 20.65 6.66
CA LEU A 53 5.87 19.90 7.16
C LEU A 53 4.57 20.65 6.85
N VAL A 54 3.60 20.01 6.18
CA VAL A 54 2.32 20.61 5.79
C VAL A 54 1.18 19.80 6.40
N ARG A 55 0.29 20.46 7.16
CA ARG A 55 -0.88 19.81 7.78
C ARG A 55 -1.99 19.61 6.73
N LEU A 56 -2.50 18.39 6.61
CA LEU A 56 -3.62 18.02 5.75
C LEU A 56 -4.97 18.12 6.47
N GLY A 57 -5.06 17.57 7.68
CA GLY A 57 -6.34 17.41 8.38
C GLY A 57 -6.18 16.91 9.82
N GLU A 58 -7.30 16.68 10.51
CA GLU A 58 -7.33 15.98 11.79
C GLU A 58 -8.63 15.21 11.97
N GLU A 59 -8.57 14.17 12.81
CA GLU A 59 -9.69 13.32 13.19
C GLU A 59 -9.68 13.09 14.70
N ILE A 60 -10.82 13.30 15.37
CA ILE A 60 -10.94 13.14 16.83
C ILE A 60 -11.17 11.66 17.15
N LEU A 61 -10.34 11.09 18.03
CA LEU A 61 -10.39 9.67 18.40
C LEU A 61 -11.19 9.44 19.69
N THR A 62 -11.03 10.34 20.65
CA THR A 62 -11.80 10.41 21.91
C THR A 62 -11.57 11.76 22.61
N ALA A 63 -12.25 12.03 23.72
CA ALA A 63 -11.96 13.16 24.59
C ALA A 63 -10.50 13.13 25.07
N GLY A 64 -9.68 14.06 24.55
CA GLY A 64 -8.26 14.16 24.90
C GLY A 64 -7.30 13.53 23.88
N ALA A 65 -7.77 12.91 22.78
CA ALA A 65 -6.90 12.44 21.71
C ALA A 65 -7.46 12.67 20.29
N LYS A 66 -6.57 13.05 19.37
CA LYS A 66 -6.87 13.21 17.93
C LYS A 66 -5.70 12.72 17.08
N ARG A 67 -5.97 12.18 15.88
CA ARG A 67 -4.96 12.03 14.82
C ARG A 67 -4.88 13.32 14.04
N VAL A 68 -3.67 13.75 13.68
CA VAL A 68 -3.41 14.87 12.78
C VAL A 68 -2.51 14.37 11.66
N ASP A 69 -2.96 14.59 10.43
CA ASP A 69 -2.30 14.09 9.23
C ASP A 69 -1.50 15.21 8.57
N TYR A 70 -0.27 14.90 8.17
CA TYR A 70 0.68 15.83 7.55
C TYR A 70 1.37 15.18 6.36
N THR A 71 1.98 16.02 5.52
CA THR A 71 2.98 15.62 4.53
C THR A 71 4.31 16.27 4.83
N TRP A 72 5.38 15.52 4.63
CA TRP A 72 6.76 15.97 4.75
C TRP A 72 7.44 16.01 3.38
N THR A 73 8.19 17.08 3.14
CA THR A 73 9.15 17.15 2.03
C THR A 73 10.47 17.71 2.55
N SER A 74 11.56 16.96 2.42
CA SER A 74 12.87 17.39 2.94
C SER A 74 13.53 18.51 2.14
N LYS A 75 13.03 18.78 0.93
CA LYS A 75 13.37 19.93 0.09
C LYS A 75 12.22 20.23 -0.89
N PRO A 76 12.07 21.48 -1.38
CA PRO A 76 11.08 21.80 -2.40
C PRO A 76 11.25 20.95 -3.66
N GLY A 77 10.16 20.37 -4.16
CA GLY A 77 10.18 19.43 -5.29
C GLY A 77 10.81 18.07 -4.98
N GLY A 78 11.12 17.79 -3.71
CA GLY A 78 11.44 16.44 -3.23
C GLY A 78 10.22 15.52 -3.28
N VAL A 79 10.47 14.22 -3.12
CA VAL A 79 9.40 13.23 -2.92
C VAL A 79 8.76 13.47 -1.56
N LEU A 80 7.48 13.13 -1.47
CA LEU A 80 6.63 13.38 -0.32
C LEU A 80 6.54 12.13 0.57
N SER A 81 6.48 12.35 1.87
CA SER A 81 6.23 11.30 2.86
C SER A 81 5.00 11.64 3.69
N ASN A 82 4.10 10.68 3.90
CA ASN A 82 2.90 10.84 4.73
C ASN A 82 3.26 10.62 6.19
N VAL A 83 2.73 11.50 7.05
CA VAL A 83 3.07 11.57 8.47
C VAL A 83 1.78 11.64 9.27
N HIS A 84 1.63 10.76 10.25
CA HIS A 84 0.45 10.67 11.11
C HIS A 84 0.87 10.88 12.56
N VAL A 85 0.18 11.77 13.26
CA VAL A 85 0.50 12.14 14.64
C VAL A 85 -0.74 12.00 15.50
N ILE A 86 -0.73 11.11 16.47
CA ILE A 86 -1.74 11.13 17.54
C ILE A 86 -1.27 12.13 18.60
N GLU A 87 -1.96 13.27 18.69
CA GLU A 87 -1.83 14.22 19.79
C GLU A 87 -2.69 13.75 20.96
N VAL A 88 -2.07 13.59 22.14
CA VAL A 88 -2.75 13.24 23.40
C VAL A 88 -2.57 14.36 24.40
N ASP A 89 -3.68 14.95 24.87
CA ASP A 89 -3.73 15.99 25.89
C ASP A 89 -3.82 15.35 27.29
N LEU A 90 -2.69 15.32 27.99
CA LEU A 90 -2.58 14.77 29.33
C LEU A 90 -3.32 15.59 30.39
N THR A 91 -3.78 16.82 30.09
CA THR A 91 -4.67 17.57 31.01
C THR A 91 -6.11 17.07 30.99
N ASN A 92 -6.52 16.35 29.94
CA ASN A 92 -7.86 15.78 29.87
C ASN A 92 -7.94 14.49 30.71
N PRO A 93 -8.76 14.42 31.77
CA PRO A 93 -8.80 13.26 32.66
C PRO A 93 -9.33 11.99 32.00
N TYR A 94 -9.95 12.10 30.82
CA TYR A 94 -10.61 10.99 30.12
C TYR A 94 -9.74 10.24 29.11
N VAL A 95 -8.45 10.60 28.98
CA VAL A 95 -7.47 9.87 28.17
C VAL A 95 -6.36 9.28 29.03
N GLN A 96 -5.93 8.07 28.69
CA GLN A 96 -4.80 7.36 29.30
C GLN A 96 -3.87 6.81 28.21
N LEU A 97 -2.58 6.70 28.55
CA LEU A 97 -1.58 5.97 27.75
C LEU A 97 -1.16 4.73 28.53
N ASP A 98 -1.03 3.59 27.86
CA ASP A 98 -0.48 2.37 28.44
C ASP A 98 0.22 1.50 27.38
N VAL A 99 1.07 0.58 27.83
CA VAL A 99 1.71 -0.39 26.94
C VAL A 99 0.77 -1.57 26.68
N MET A 100 0.57 -1.88 25.42
CA MET A 100 -0.18 -3.04 24.96
C MET A 100 0.80 -4.17 24.65
N ASN A 101 0.67 -5.32 25.30
CA ASN A 101 1.41 -6.52 24.93
C ASN A 101 0.64 -7.35 23.89
N GLY A 102 1.34 -8.23 23.20
CA GLY A 102 0.75 -9.11 22.20
C GLY A 102 -0.11 -10.22 22.82
N LYS A 103 0.26 -11.49 22.59
CA LYS A 103 -0.62 -12.62 22.91
C LYS A 103 -0.91 -12.70 24.43
N SER A 104 -2.18 -12.50 24.77
CA SER A 104 -2.72 -12.60 26.15
C SER A 104 -1.99 -11.74 27.19
N GLY A 105 -1.49 -10.56 26.81
CA GLY A 105 -0.80 -9.65 27.74
C GLY A 105 0.63 -10.09 28.12
N SER A 106 1.15 -11.15 27.51
CA SER A 106 2.48 -11.69 27.83
C SER A 106 3.61 -10.87 27.20
N VAL A 107 4.64 -10.56 27.99
CA VAL A 107 5.87 -9.92 27.53
C VAL A 107 6.74 -10.79 26.62
N THR A 108 6.36 -12.06 26.39
CA THR A 108 6.99 -12.95 25.39
C THR A 108 6.04 -13.31 24.24
N GLY A 109 4.83 -12.78 24.24
CA GLY A 109 3.81 -13.10 23.24
C GLY A 109 3.77 -12.02 22.17
N VAL A 110 4.31 -12.28 20.98
CA VAL A 110 4.17 -11.34 19.84
C VAL A 110 2.72 -11.27 19.33
N GLY A 111 2.38 -10.16 18.69
CA GLY A 111 1.08 -9.95 18.04
C GLY A 111 1.13 -8.79 17.04
N SER A 112 0.14 -8.68 16.15
CA SER A 112 -0.05 -7.46 15.36
C SER A 112 -0.63 -6.34 16.22
N VAL A 113 -0.27 -5.09 15.93
CA VAL A 113 -0.78 -3.91 16.67
C VAL A 113 -2.31 -3.84 16.63
N GLY A 114 -2.94 -4.23 15.52
CA GLY A 114 -4.40 -4.30 15.40
C GLY A 114 -5.03 -5.29 16.38
N ASN A 115 -4.38 -6.43 16.64
CA ASN A 115 -4.82 -7.38 17.66
C ASN A 115 -4.55 -6.85 19.08
N MET A 116 -3.42 -6.17 19.31
CA MET A 116 -3.10 -5.54 20.60
C MET A 116 -4.14 -4.48 20.99
N VAL A 117 -4.48 -3.57 20.07
CA VAL A 117 -5.50 -2.53 20.27
C VAL A 117 -6.86 -3.16 20.53
N LYS A 118 -7.28 -4.12 19.70
CA LYS A 118 -8.56 -4.83 19.84
C LYS A 118 -8.69 -5.57 21.17
N ASN A 119 -7.63 -6.25 21.62
CA ASN A 119 -7.65 -7.08 22.83
C ASN A 119 -7.52 -6.25 24.12
N SER A 120 -6.83 -5.11 24.06
CA SER A 120 -6.68 -4.20 25.21
C SER A 120 -7.86 -3.23 25.37
N GLY A 121 -8.64 -2.99 24.31
CA GLY A 121 -9.72 -1.99 24.31
C GLY A 121 -9.23 -0.56 24.10
N ALA A 122 -7.99 -0.39 23.61
CA ALA A 122 -7.48 0.91 23.20
C ALA A 122 -8.31 1.51 22.04
N VAL A 123 -8.42 2.84 22.01
CA VAL A 123 -9.07 3.56 20.89
C VAL A 123 -8.12 3.82 19.74
N ALA A 124 -6.82 3.77 19.99
CA ALA A 124 -5.76 3.81 18.99
C ALA A 124 -4.46 3.23 19.56
N GLY A 125 -3.49 2.93 18.71
CA GLY A 125 -2.16 2.55 19.14
C GLY A 125 -1.18 2.32 18.00
N VAL A 126 0.11 2.27 18.36
CA VAL A 126 1.24 2.04 17.45
C VAL A 126 2.12 0.91 17.95
N ASN A 127 3.06 0.44 17.13
CA ASN A 127 4.13 -0.47 17.58
C ASN A 127 5.07 0.23 18.58
N GLY A 128 5.74 -0.58 19.42
CA GLY A 128 6.48 -0.10 20.57
C GLY A 128 7.99 -0.32 20.51
N ASP A 129 8.47 -1.08 21.49
CA ASP A 129 9.88 -1.31 21.77
C ASP A 129 10.55 -2.24 20.74
N TYR A 130 11.88 -2.16 20.71
CA TYR A 130 12.72 -3.10 19.99
C TYR A 130 12.71 -4.47 20.66
N PHE A 131 12.70 -5.52 19.84
CA PHE A 131 12.82 -6.91 20.27
C PHE A 131 13.76 -7.68 19.34
N ASN A 132 14.25 -8.82 19.81
CA ASN A 132 15.02 -9.72 18.95
C ASN A 132 14.04 -10.57 18.11
N THR A 133 14.03 -10.37 16.79
CA THR A 133 13.17 -11.06 15.84
C THR A 133 13.63 -12.49 15.54
N ALA A 134 14.87 -12.87 15.87
CA ALA A 134 15.32 -14.23 15.73
C ALA A 134 14.50 -15.19 16.61
N SER A 135 14.39 -16.45 16.21
CA SER A 135 13.69 -17.50 16.97
C SER A 135 14.24 -17.72 18.39
N SER A 136 15.51 -17.35 18.65
CA SER A 136 16.12 -17.31 19.98
C SER A 136 15.69 -16.12 20.86
N GLY A 137 15.15 -15.05 20.26
CA GLY A 137 14.74 -13.82 20.95
C GLY A 137 13.50 -13.93 21.82
N LYS A 138 12.74 -15.03 21.70
CA LYS A 138 11.53 -15.35 22.51
C LYS A 138 10.48 -14.23 22.55
N GLY A 139 10.47 -13.36 21.54
CA GLY A 139 9.47 -12.31 21.35
C GLY A 139 9.42 -11.26 22.46
N ALA A 140 10.51 -11.01 23.18
CA ALA A 140 10.55 -10.16 24.37
C ALA A 140 11.13 -8.76 24.13
N PRO A 141 10.65 -7.71 24.83
CA PRO A 141 11.17 -6.35 24.71
C PRO A 141 12.62 -6.24 25.21
N ILE A 142 13.42 -5.41 24.56
CA ILE A 142 14.81 -5.12 24.95
C ILE A 142 14.83 -4.06 26.04
N GLY A 143 14.07 -2.97 25.90
CA GLY A 143 13.91 -1.92 26.88
C GLY A 143 13.06 -2.32 28.10
N ALA A 144 12.84 -1.37 29.00
CA ALA A 144 11.98 -1.58 30.15
C ALA A 144 10.50 -1.47 29.78
N GLU A 145 9.64 -2.10 30.58
CA GLU A 145 8.21 -2.08 30.37
C GLU A 145 7.46 -2.00 31.71
N VAL A 146 6.63 -0.97 31.84
CA VAL A 146 5.57 -0.87 32.85
C VAL A 146 4.23 -0.81 32.11
N THR A 147 3.33 -1.75 32.43
CA THR A 147 1.96 -1.82 31.92
C THR A 147 0.99 -2.04 33.08
N GLY A 148 -0.20 -1.43 33.04
CA GLY A 148 -1.15 -1.48 34.15
C GLY A 148 -0.59 -0.94 35.47
N GLY A 149 0.44 -0.08 35.42
CA GLY A 149 1.15 0.44 36.58
C GLY A 149 2.05 -0.55 37.32
N ALA A 150 2.46 -1.67 36.70
CA ALA A 150 3.39 -2.66 37.25
C ALA A 150 4.60 -2.90 36.33
N LEU A 151 5.81 -3.08 36.90
CA LEU A 151 7.03 -3.42 36.15
C LEU A 151 6.98 -4.86 35.65
N VAL A 152 6.79 -5.04 34.35
CA VAL A 152 6.70 -6.36 33.71
C VAL A 152 7.92 -6.69 32.86
N SER A 153 8.82 -5.75 32.56
CA SER A 153 10.17 -6.05 32.09
C SER A 153 11.15 -4.98 32.57
N SER A 154 12.32 -5.38 33.07
CA SER A 154 13.37 -4.44 33.49
C SER A 154 14.06 -3.78 32.27
N PRO A 155 14.93 -2.77 32.43
CA PRO A 155 15.87 -2.40 31.40
C PRO A 155 16.84 -3.55 31.07
N SER A 156 17.39 -3.56 29.85
CA SER A 156 18.61 -4.31 29.54
C SER A 156 19.85 -3.43 29.81
N LYS A 157 20.96 -4.02 30.26
CA LYS A 157 22.26 -3.33 30.41
C LYS A 157 22.91 -3.08 29.04
N LEU A 158 22.33 -2.15 28.29
CA LEU A 158 22.79 -1.67 26.99
C LEU A 158 23.02 -0.16 27.05
N THR A 159 24.05 0.33 26.36
CA THR A 159 24.42 1.75 26.39
C THR A 159 23.45 2.57 25.55
N GLY A 160 22.98 3.68 26.12
CA GLY A 160 22.25 4.72 25.39
C GLY A 160 20.80 4.41 25.04
N MET A 161 20.18 3.39 25.66
CA MET A 161 18.78 3.01 25.44
C MET A 161 17.83 3.92 26.23
N TYR A 162 17.07 4.76 25.53
CA TYR A 162 16.03 5.60 26.10
C TYR A 162 14.67 4.90 26.13
N ALA A 163 13.84 5.24 27.11
CA ALA A 163 12.43 4.84 27.20
C ALA A 163 11.53 6.07 27.38
N PHE A 164 10.26 5.92 27.00
CA PHE A 164 9.20 6.90 27.27
C PHE A 164 8.33 6.38 28.41
N ALA A 165 8.03 7.23 29.41
CA ALA A 165 7.15 6.89 30.52
C ALA A 165 6.13 7.99 30.80
N VAL A 166 5.04 7.61 31.45
CA VAL A 166 4.06 8.52 32.03
C VAL A 166 3.86 8.12 33.49
N THR A 167 3.97 9.09 34.38
CA THR A 167 3.73 8.94 35.83
C THR A 167 2.24 8.85 36.16
N LYS A 168 1.89 8.35 37.35
CA LYS A 168 0.49 8.33 37.83
C LYS A 168 -0.10 9.73 38.05
N ASP A 169 0.72 10.76 38.25
CA ASP A 169 0.30 12.17 38.22
C ASP A 169 0.36 12.81 36.81
N ARG A 170 0.35 11.96 35.76
CA ARG A 170 0.16 12.31 34.35
C ARG A 170 1.26 13.21 33.76
N LYS A 171 2.48 13.15 34.28
CA LYS A 171 3.67 13.80 33.69
C LYS A 171 4.40 12.83 32.74
N PRO A 172 4.69 13.24 31.50
CA PRO A 172 5.52 12.47 30.58
C PRO A 172 7.02 12.69 30.90
N LEU A 173 7.81 11.65 30.71
CA LEU A 173 9.27 11.71 30.82
C LEU A 173 9.94 10.81 29.77
N ILE A 174 11.13 11.20 29.35
CA ILE A 174 12.00 10.42 28.45
C ILE A 174 13.38 10.42 29.10
N ASP A 175 13.88 9.23 29.46
CA ASP A 175 15.20 9.02 30.08
C ASP A 175 15.73 7.61 29.75
N MET A 176 17.00 7.38 30.04
CA MET A 176 17.58 6.03 30.12
C MET A 176 17.35 5.50 31.54
N PHE A 177 16.95 4.24 31.67
CA PHE A 177 16.68 3.64 32.98
C PHE A 177 17.67 2.51 33.28
N GLY A 178 18.25 2.55 34.48
CA GLY A 178 18.91 1.40 35.11
C GLY A 178 17.94 0.58 35.97
N PHE A 179 18.43 -0.56 36.47
CA PHE A 179 17.72 -1.42 37.41
C PHE A 179 18.57 -1.61 38.66
N ASP A 180 17.98 -1.41 39.83
CA ASP A 180 18.61 -1.64 41.14
C ASP A 180 17.68 -2.50 41.98
N GLY A 181 18.13 -3.68 42.40
CA GLY A 181 17.31 -4.59 43.18
C GLY A 181 18.10 -5.66 43.91
N GLN A 182 17.42 -6.29 44.86
CA GLN A 182 17.98 -7.35 45.71
C GLN A 182 16.91 -8.36 46.13
N VAL A 183 17.36 -9.58 46.41
CA VAL A 183 16.62 -10.57 47.19
C VAL A 183 17.26 -10.65 48.57
N LYS A 184 16.42 -10.70 49.60
CA LYS A 184 16.80 -10.96 51.00
C LYS A 184 16.22 -12.29 51.46
N ALA A 185 17.08 -13.17 51.98
CA ALA A 185 16.70 -14.46 52.55
C ALA A 185 16.26 -14.33 54.03
N ALA A 186 15.70 -15.40 54.59
CA ALA A 186 15.20 -15.42 55.96
C ALA A 186 16.29 -15.25 57.03
N ASP A 187 17.53 -15.64 56.72
CA ASP A 187 18.71 -15.45 57.58
C ASP A 187 19.27 -14.01 57.56
N GLY A 188 18.69 -13.15 56.72
CA GLY A 188 19.09 -11.74 56.57
C GLY A 188 20.13 -11.47 55.49
N THR A 189 20.71 -12.51 54.87
CA THR A 189 21.64 -12.36 53.73
C THR A 189 20.93 -11.81 52.50
N THR A 190 21.71 -11.25 51.56
CA THR A 190 21.19 -10.60 50.36
C THR A 190 22.00 -10.91 49.11
N PHE A 191 21.31 -11.01 47.97
CA PHE A 191 21.91 -11.12 46.65
C PHE A 191 21.28 -10.12 45.68
N ALA A 192 22.07 -9.54 44.76
CA ALA A 192 21.60 -8.52 43.83
C ALA A 192 20.73 -9.12 42.70
N LEU A 193 19.62 -8.45 42.39
CA LEU A 193 18.78 -8.76 41.22
C LEU A 193 19.32 -8.03 39.99
N SER A 194 19.42 -8.76 38.88
CA SER A 194 19.90 -8.25 37.59
C SER A 194 18.76 -7.82 36.66
N GLY A 195 17.51 -8.23 36.94
CA GLY A 195 16.34 -7.80 36.17
C GLY A 195 15.08 -8.63 36.41
N ILE A 196 14.05 -8.33 35.62
CA ILE A 196 12.73 -8.97 35.64
C ILE A 196 12.30 -9.31 34.21
N ASN A 197 11.82 -10.54 33.99
CA ASN A 197 11.26 -11.05 32.74
C ASN A 197 12.08 -10.64 31.49
N LYS A 198 13.34 -11.09 31.40
CA LYS A 198 14.23 -10.76 30.28
C LYS A 198 14.62 -11.98 29.46
N ALA A 199 14.61 -11.83 28.14
CA ALA A 199 15.39 -12.72 27.28
C ALA A 199 16.89 -12.57 27.59
N ALA A 200 17.71 -13.54 27.22
CA ALA A 200 19.15 -13.37 27.31
C ALA A 200 19.66 -12.45 26.20
N TYR A 201 20.54 -11.53 26.59
CA TYR A 201 21.24 -10.59 25.72
C TYR A 201 22.72 -10.51 26.10
N ARG A 202 23.52 -9.88 25.22
CA ARG A 202 24.92 -9.51 25.46
C ARG A 202 24.94 -8.09 26.04
N MET A 203 25.67 -7.86 27.13
CA MET A 203 25.70 -6.57 27.82
C MET A 203 26.72 -5.61 27.21
N ASP A 204 26.42 -4.30 27.23
CA ASP A 204 27.41 -3.26 26.89
C ASP A 204 28.18 -2.81 28.17
N PRO A 205 29.46 -2.40 28.05
CA PRO A 205 30.37 -2.60 26.92
C PRO A 205 31.06 -3.98 26.96
N ASP A 206 30.79 -4.78 27.99
CA ASP A 206 31.58 -5.96 28.39
C ASP A 206 31.42 -7.17 27.44
N ASP A 207 30.42 -7.15 26.53
CA ASP A 207 29.95 -8.27 25.68
C ASP A 207 29.71 -9.59 26.46
N ALA A 208 29.47 -9.49 27.76
CA ALA A 208 29.22 -10.64 28.62
C ALA A 208 27.74 -11.06 28.55
N TYR A 209 27.48 -12.36 28.72
CA TYR A 209 26.13 -12.90 28.82
C TYR A 209 25.41 -12.31 30.05
N SER A 210 24.30 -11.62 29.81
CA SER A 210 23.42 -11.00 30.81
C SER A 210 23.00 -11.90 31.99
N HIS A 211 22.98 -13.22 31.79
CA HIS A 211 22.52 -14.20 32.77
C HIS A 211 23.65 -14.91 33.55
N VAL A 212 24.94 -14.66 33.24
CA VAL A 212 26.05 -15.31 33.95
C VAL A 212 26.22 -14.71 35.35
N ASN A 213 26.32 -15.56 36.37
CA ASN A 213 26.43 -15.19 37.80
C ASN A 213 25.26 -14.34 38.34
N ALA A 214 24.12 -14.31 37.64
CA ALA A 214 23.03 -13.37 37.85
C ALA A 214 21.77 -14.02 38.44
N MET A 215 20.92 -13.18 39.05
CA MET A 215 19.60 -13.54 39.56
C MET A 215 18.53 -12.69 38.88
N TYR A 216 17.51 -13.33 38.31
CA TYR A 216 16.39 -12.67 37.64
C TYR A 216 15.06 -13.14 38.22
N ILE A 217 14.08 -12.24 38.26
CA ILE A 217 12.68 -12.58 38.57
C ILE A 217 11.96 -12.92 37.27
N TYR A 218 11.21 -14.03 37.26
CA TYR A 218 10.26 -14.37 36.22
C TYR A 218 8.86 -14.49 36.83
N THR A 219 7.89 -13.80 36.25
CA THR A 219 6.49 -13.70 36.70
C THR A 219 5.54 -14.40 35.72
N SER A 220 4.25 -14.47 36.05
CA SER A 220 3.19 -14.96 35.14
C SER A 220 3.13 -14.24 33.78
N ALA A 221 3.68 -13.03 33.65
CA ALA A 221 3.77 -12.32 32.36
C ALA A 221 4.69 -13.03 31.35
N TRP A 222 5.65 -13.84 31.81
CA TRP A 222 6.56 -14.62 30.96
C TRP A 222 5.93 -15.99 30.65
N THR A 223 5.51 -16.20 29.39
CA THR A 223 4.75 -17.41 28.99
C THR A 223 5.55 -18.41 28.16
N GLN A 224 6.66 -17.99 27.55
CA GLN A 224 7.57 -18.90 26.84
C GLN A 224 8.53 -19.65 27.79
N THR A 225 9.27 -20.63 27.27
CA THR A 225 10.37 -21.28 28.02
C THR A 225 11.43 -20.24 28.39
N ARG A 226 11.80 -20.18 29.68
CA ARG A 226 12.78 -19.21 30.21
C ARG A 226 14.19 -19.43 29.62
N PRO A 227 15.09 -18.41 29.59
CA PRO A 227 16.37 -18.49 28.88
C PRO A 227 17.32 -19.56 29.45
N ASP A 228 17.74 -20.54 28.64
CA ASP A 228 18.36 -21.79 29.09
C ASP A 228 19.90 -21.80 29.13
N SER A 229 20.52 -22.98 29.10
CA SER A 229 21.99 -23.11 29.13
C SER A 229 22.66 -22.65 27.83
N THR A 230 21.95 -22.66 26.70
CA THR A 230 22.42 -22.06 25.43
C THR A 230 22.48 -20.53 25.52
N ASP A 231 21.60 -19.95 26.34
CA ASP A 231 21.45 -18.51 26.57
C ASP A 231 22.44 -17.94 27.61
N SER A 232 23.05 -18.79 28.45
CA SER A 232 23.73 -18.38 29.70
C SER A 232 24.99 -19.18 30.06
N ALA A 233 25.43 -20.09 29.20
CA ALA A 233 26.58 -21.00 29.39
C ALA A 233 26.56 -21.87 30.67
N THR A 234 25.45 -21.87 31.42
CA THR A 234 25.31 -22.56 32.72
C THR A 234 23.90 -23.08 32.90
N THR A 235 23.74 -24.21 33.58
CA THR A 235 22.41 -24.74 33.93
C THR A 235 21.80 -23.90 35.06
N PRO A 236 20.53 -23.46 34.95
CA PRO A 236 19.87 -22.65 35.98
C PRO A 236 19.62 -23.45 37.27
N THR A 237 19.47 -22.75 38.38
CA THR A 237 18.72 -23.21 39.55
C THR A 237 17.51 -22.30 39.73
N GLU A 238 16.34 -22.88 39.96
CA GLU A 238 15.08 -22.13 40.04
C GLU A 238 14.40 -22.29 41.40
N VAL A 239 13.93 -21.16 41.95
CA VAL A 239 13.21 -21.11 43.23
C VAL A 239 11.87 -20.44 43.00
N LEU A 240 10.76 -21.17 43.17
CA LEU A 240 9.41 -20.60 43.12
C LEU A 240 9.09 -20.00 44.49
N VAL A 241 8.76 -18.71 44.48
CA VAL A 241 8.28 -17.95 45.63
C VAL A 241 6.82 -17.59 45.39
N GLN A 242 5.93 -17.92 46.32
CA GLN A 242 4.51 -17.50 46.29
C GLN A 242 4.18 -16.83 47.62
N ASN A 243 3.47 -15.70 47.59
CA ASN A 243 3.13 -14.91 48.78
C ASN A 243 4.32 -14.64 49.72
N GLY A 244 5.52 -14.43 49.15
CA GLY A 244 6.76 -14.19 49.89
C GLY A 244 7.39 -15.41 50.57
N VAL A 245 6.96 -16.64 50.24
CA VAL A 245 7.50 -17.90 50.79
C VAL A 245 7.97 -18.81 49.66
N VAL A 246 9.12 -19.48 49.83
CA VAL A 246 9.59 -20.49 48.87
C VAL A 246 8.66 -21.70 48.90
N THR A 247 8.03 -22.04 47.77
CA THR A 247 7.13 -23.21 47.64
C THR A 247 7.75 -24.35 46.84
N LYS A 248 8.71 -24.09 45.95
CA LYS A 248 9.50 -25.11 45.24
C LYS A 248 10.94 -24.67 45.03
N PHE A 249 11.85 -25.64 45.01
CA PHE A 249 13.26 -25.47 44.67
C PHE A 249 13.65 -26.53 43.63
N ALA A 250 14.31 -26.12 42.56
CA ALA A 250 14.77 -26.99 41.47
C ALA A 250 16.26 -26.73 41.23
N ASP A 251 17.11 -27.59 41.80
CA ASP A 251 18.57 -27.52 41.61
C ASP A 251 18.95 -27.97 40.20
N ASN A 252 19.83 -27.20 39.54
CA ASN A 252 20.36 -27.47 38.19
C ASN A 252 19.27 -27.90 37.16
N SER A 253 18.07 -27.34 37.28
CA SER A 253 16.89 -27.73 36.51
C SER A 253 15.85 -26.60 36.49
N MET A 254 14.83 -26.73 35.65
CA MET A 254 13.73 -25.77 35.57
C MET A 254 12.46 -26.29 36.25
N ILE A 255 11.73 -25.38 36.90
CA ILE A 255 10.39 -25.64 37.40
C ILE A 255 9.43 -25.66 36.21
N THR A 256 8.81 -26.81 35.94
CA THR A 256 7.87 -26.97 34.83
C THR A 256 6.49 -26.38 35.15
N GLY A 257 5.77 -25.98 34.10
CA GLY A 257 4.44 -25.37 34.18
C GLY A 257 4.46 -23.84 34.16
N ALA A 258 3.26 -23.25 34.21
CA ALA A 258 3.07 -21.80 34.26
C ALA A 258 3.49 -21.23 35.62
N ILE A 259 3.94 -19.97 35.62
CA ILE A 259 4.29 -19.25 36.85
C ILE A 259 2.99 -18.76 37.50
N PRO A 260 2.72 -19.09 38.79
CA PRO A 260 1.52 -18.64 39.49
C PRO A 260 1.38 -17.12 39.52
N ALA A 261 0.16 -16.61 39.43
CA ALA A 261 -0.11 -15.16 39.48
C ALA A 261 0.17 -14.53 40.85
N ASP A 262 0.21 -15.32 41.92
CA ASP A 262 0.54 -14.93 43.30
C ASP A 262 2.03 -15.11 43.64
N GLY A 263 2.89 -15.30 42.63
CA GLY A 263 4.28 -15.65 42.81
C GLY A 263 5.19 -15.35 41.63
N TYR A 264 6.44 -15.76 41.78
CA TYR A 264 7.50 -15.59 40.81
C TYR A 264 8.58 -16.66 40.98
N ILE A 265 9.33 -16.91 39.91
CA ILE A 265 10.53 -17.74 39.93
C ILE A 265 11.75 -16.82 40.06
N LEU A 266 12.59 -17.06 41.06
CA LEU A 266 13.99 -16.62 41.04
C LEU A 266 14.76 -17.61 40.16
N ARG A 267 15.21 -17.13 39.01
CA ARG A 267 16.10 -17.88 38.12
C ARG A 267 17.53 -17.45 38.40
N THR A 268 18.38 -18.42 38.73
CA THR A 268 19.72 -18.17 39.28
C THR A 268 20.78 -18.96 38.52
N HIS A 269 21.93 -18.34 38.30
CA HIS A 269 23.06 -18.91 37.56
C HIS A 269 24.37 -18.62 38.29
N GLY A 270 25.35 -19.53 38.19
CA GLY A 270 26.68 -19.38 38.79
C GLY A 270 26.63 -19.00 40.28
N LYS A 271 27.24 -17.86 40.65
CA LYS A 271 27.22 -17.32 42.02
C LYS A 271 25.81 -17.14 42.61
N ALA A 272 24.81 -16.78 41.80
CA ALA A 272 23.43 -16.65 42.26
C ALA A 272 22.81 -18.02 42.60
N ALA A 273 23.18 -19.07 41.85
CA ALA A 273 22.72 -20.43 42.11
C ALA A 273 23.40 -21.03 43.34
N GLN A 274 24.67 -20.68 43.59
CA GLN A 274 25.33 -20.98 44.87
C GLN A 274 24.58 -20.32 46.03
N TYR A 275 24.34 -19.00 45.98
CA TYR A 275 23.57 -18.29 47.00
C TYR A 275 22.18 -18.90 47.22
N ALA A 276 21.48 -19.31 46.16
CA ALA A 276 20.18 -19.96 46.29
C ALA A 276 20.25 -21.27 47.08
N ARG A 277 21.24 -22.14 46.82
CA ARG A 277 21.43 -23.40 47.58
C ARG A 277 21.80 -23.16 49.04
N GLU A 278 22.59 -22.13 49.32
CA GLU A 278 23.09 -21.82 50.65
C GLU A 278 21.99 -21.16 51.53
N HIS A 279 21.13 -20.32 50.94
CA HIS A 279 20.26 -19.40 51.70
C HIS A 279 18.74 -19.51 51.42
N LEU A 280 18.29 -20.28 50.42
CA LEU A 280 16.87 -20.38 50.04
C LEU A 280 16.33 -21.82 50.11
N GLN A 281 15.44 -22.09 51.06
CA GLN A 281 14.84 -23.41 51.28
C GLN A 281 13.30 -23.32 51.32
N VAL A 282 12.61 -24.41 50.93
CA VAL A 282 11.14 -24.49 50.95
C VAL A 282 10.59 -24.18 52.36
N GLY A 283 9.57 -23.32 52.42
CA GLY A 283 8.98 -22.82 53.66
C GLY A 283 9.63 -21.55 54.23
N GLN A 284 10.80 -21.13 53.74
CA GLN A 284 11.44 -19.89 54.18
C GLN A 284 10.80 -18.66 53.54
N LYS A 285 10.80 -17.54 54.29
CA LYS A 285 10.41 -16.22 53.78
C LYS A 285 11.51 -15.62 52.92
N VAL A 286 11.11 -15.00 51.82
CA VAL A 286 11.99 -14.31 50.87
C VAL A 286 11.35 -12.98 50.51
N THR A 287 12.17 -11.92 50.50
CA THR A 287 11.71 -10.58 50.06
C THR A 287 12.54 -10.15 48.86
N ALA A 288 11.88 -9.84 47.76
CA ALA A 288 12.48 -9.13 46.64
C ALA A 288 12.12 -7.65 46.72
N SER A 289 13.08 -6.76 46.53
CA SER A 289 12.87 -5.31 46.42
C SER A 289 13.69 -4.76 45.27
N TYR A 290 13.10 -3.86 44.48
CA TYR A 290 13.74 -3.29 43.29
C TYR A 290 13.16 -1.92 42.95
N ASN A 291 13.96 -1.11 42.27
CA ASN A 291 13.61 0.19 41.70
C ASN A 291 14.19 0.30 40.29
N LEU A 292 13.62 1.20 39.49
CA LEU A 292 14.33 1.75 38.33
C LEU A 292 15.28 2.85 38.83
N VAL A 293 16.27 3.21 38.01
CA VAL A 293 17.17 4.35 38.28
C VAL A 293 17.17 5.25 37.05
N ALA A 294 16.74 6.51 37.20
CA ALA A 294 16.79 7.50 36.13
C ALA A 294 18.25 7.90 35.90
N GLN A 295 18.84 7.58 34.75
CA GLN A 295 20.28 7.80 34.55
C GLN A 295 20.64 9.29 34.39
N SER A 296 19.69 10.14 34.00
CA SER A 296 19.96 11.59 33.91
C SER A 296 20.10 12.29 35.27
N THR A 297 19.51 11.74 36.34
CA THR A 297 19.57 12.31 37.70
C THR A 297 20.29 11.43 38.72
N GLY A 298 20.39 10.12 38.47
CA GLY A 298 20.86 9.11 39.42
C GLY A 298 19.82 8.71 40.46
N GLU A 299 18.60 9.24 40.40
CA GLU A 299 17.56 9.00 41.39
C GLU A 299 16.86 7.65 41.20
N LYS A 300 16.44 7.04 42.31
CA LYS A 300 15.60 5.83 42.28
C LYS A 300 14.15 6.21 41.93
N VAL A 301 13.60 5.51 40.96
CA VAL A 301 12.19 5.62 40.54
C VAL A 301 11.49 4.34 40.97
N ASP A 302 10.55 4.46 41.91
CA ASP A 302 9.62 3.37 42.23
C ASP A 302 8.79 3.07 40.98
N PRO A 303 8.83 1.85 40.41
CA PRO A 303 8.06 1.52 39.23
C PRO A 303 6.54 1.68 39.46
N ASN A 304 6.06 1.56 40.70
CA ASN A 304 4.66 1.76 41.05
C ASN A 304 4.24 3.24 41.01
N SER A 305 5.17 4.19 40.89
CA SER A 305 4.87 5.61 40.62
C SER A 305 4.52 5.87 39.15
N LEU A 306 4.87 4.94 38.26
CA LEU A 306 4.62 5.02 36.83
C LEU A 306 3.23 4.45 36.50
N GLN A 307 2.53 5.11 35.59
CA GLN A 307 1.33 4.57 34.95
C GLN A 307 1.74 3.58 33.86
N MET A 308 2.72 3.99 33.04
CA MET A 308 3.27 3.22 31.93
C MET A 308 4.74 3.58 31.68
N LEU A 309 5.48 2.66 31.08
CA LEU A 309 6.83 2.88 30.55
C LEU A 309 7.03 1.93 29.37
N ILE A 310 7.51 2.45 28.24
CA ILE A 310 7.84 1.66 27.04
C ILE A 310 9.27 1.95 26.58
N GLY A 311 10.01 0.88 26.27
CA GLY A 311 11.33 0.97 25.68
C GLY A 311 11.32 1.65 24.30
N GLY A 312 12.42 2.31 23.98
CA GLY A 312 12.77 2.81 22.66
C GLY A 312 14.26 2.61 22.42
N HIS A 313 14.83 3.38 21.49
CA HIS A 313 16.25 3.25 21.13
C HIS A 313 17.06 4.49 21.51
N THR A 314 17.15 5.46 20.59
CA THR A 314 17.90 6.70 20.81
C THR A 314 16.96 7.86 21.04
N ILE A 315 17.39 8.82 21.87
CA ILE A 315 16.83 10.16 21.85
C ILE A 315 16.98 10.77 20.44
N LEU A 316 15.95 11.49 19.99
CA LEU A 316 15.87 12.18 18.70
C LEU A 316 15.80 13.69 18.87
N VAL A 317 15.03 14.14 19.86
CA VAL A 317 14.87 15.57 20.19
C VAL A 317 15.12 15.76 21.67
N ASP A 318 15.91 16.77 22.01
CA ASP A 318 16.10 17.24 23.37
C ASP A 318 16.08 18.77 23.40
N GLN A 319 15.44 19.35 24.42
CA GLN A 319 15.25 20.79 24.57
C GLN A 319 14.69 21.51 23.33
N GLY A 320 13.84 20.83 22.55
CA GLY A 320 13.24 21.36 21.33
C GLY A 320 14.17 21.43 20.12
N ALA A 321 15.33 20.77 20.17
CA ALA A 321 16.30 20.70 19.09
C ALA A 321 16.68 19.24 18.77
N ALA A 322 17.21 19.00 17.57
CA ALA A 322 17.74 17.68 17.20
C ALA A 322 18.88 17.27 18.15
N ALA A 323 18.75 16.12 18.80
CA ALA A 323 19.72 15.60 19.75
C ALA A 323 20.84 14.80 19.06
N THR A 324 22.02 14.75 19.68
CA THR A 324 23.02 13.73 19.34
C THR A 324 22.48 12.36 19.74
N TYR A 325 22.58 11.37 18.85
CA TYR A 325 22.11 10.01 19.14
C TYR A 325 22.84 9.43 20.36
N SER A 326 22.08 8.90 21.32
CA SER A 326 22.59 8.35 22.59
C SER A 326 23.30 7.01 22.41
N ARG A 327 23.05 6.31 21.30
CA ARG A 327 23.75 5.10 20.89
C ARG A 327 23.88 5.05 19.37
N ASN A 328 24.82 4.24 18.87
CA ASN A 328 25.06 4.09 17.43
C ASN A 328 23.77 3.61 16.71
N PRO A 329 23.20 4.39 15.78
CA PRO A 329 21.94 4.06 15.13
C PRO A 329 22.13 3.19 13.87
N SER A 330 23.34 2.73 13.54
CA SER A 330 23.62 2.00 12.30
C SER A 330 22.77 0.73 12.11
N SER A 331 22.37 0.07 13.20
CA SER A 331 21.47 -1.09 13.21
C SER A 331 20.02 -0.76 12.81
N ILE A 332 19.62 0.52 12.81
CA ILE A 332 18.26 0.99 12.52
C ILE A 332 18.20 1.87 11.26
N SER A 333 19.14 1.63 10.32
CA SER A 333 19.22 2.23 8.98
C SER A 333 19.05 3.76 9.01
N PRO A 334 19.97 4.52 9.64
CA PRO A 334 19.73 5.91 10.03
C PRO A 334 19.59 6.87 8.85
N ASN A 335 20.22 6.54 7.72
CA ASN A 335 20.29 7.34 6.51
C ASN A 335 19.49 6.73 5.35
N SER A 336 18.56 5.83 5.65
CA SER A 336 17.64 5.24 4.67
C SER A 336 16.24 5.81 4.87
N ASP A 337 15.60 6.20 3.78
CA ASP A 337 14.18 6.52 3.80
C ASP A 337 13.42 5.22 4.09
N ARG A 338 12.67 5.20 5.19
CA ARG A 338 11.90 4.06 5.69
C ARG A 338 10.73 4.53 6.53
N ALA A 339 9.79 3.63 6.80
CA ALA A 339 8.76 3.87 7.79
C ALA A 339 9.39 4.02 9.19
N ARG A 340 8.84 4.91 10.02
CA ARG A 340 9.36 5.23 11.36
C ARG A 340 8.23 5.35 12.36
N THR A 341 8.50 4.96 13.62
CA THR A 341 7.67 5.29 14.78
C THR A 341 8.50 6.04 15.81
N ALA A 342 7.94 7.09 16.43
CA ALA A 342 8.56 7.86 17.50
C ALA A 342 7.51 8.35 18.49
N VAL A 343 7.97 8.70 19.70
CA VAL A 343 7.12 9.35 20.71
C VAL A 343 7.86 10.51 21.36
N GLY A 344 7.15 11.58 21.67
CA GLY A 344 7.70 12.74 22.36
C GLY A 344 6.64 13.56 23.09
N TYR A 345 7.06 14.58 23.82
CA TYR A 345 6.14 15.45 24.56
C TYR A 345 6.48 16.94 24.44
N SER A 346 5.50 17.80 24.69
CA SER A 346 5.60 19.27 24.62
C SER A 346 6.40 19.86 25.78
N LYS A 347 6.89 21.10 25.61
CA LYS A 347 7.74 21.79 26.60
C LYS A 347 7.09 21.95 27.98
N ASP A 348 5.77 22.09 28.03
CA ASP A 348 4.99 22.20 29.27
C ASP A 348 4.53 20.85 29.84
N GLY A 349 4.90 19.74 29.21
CA GLY A 349 4.54 18.37 29.61
C GLY A 349 3.07 18.01 29.42
N LYS A 350 2.25 18.88 28.81
CA LYS A 350 0.79 18.66 28.70
C LYS A 350 0.37 17.83 27.50
N LYS A 351 1.16 17.80 26.43
CA LYS A 351 0.87 17.02 25.23
C LYS A 351 1.91 15.95 24.99
N VAL A 352 1.45 14.77 24.58
CA VAL A 352 2.26 13.70 23.98
C VAL A 352 1.94 13.64 22.49
N PHE A 353 2.99 13.40 21.69
CA PHE A 353 2.93 13.19 20.25
C PHE A 353 3.39 11.77 19.97
N ILE A 354 2.48 10.92 19.48
CA ILE A 354 2.81 9.58 18.97
C ILE A 354 2.86 9.69 17.45
N ILE A 355 4.02 9.47 16.86
CA ILE A 355 4.33 9.86 15.49
C ILE A 355 4.67 8.61 14.68
N THR A 356 4.06 8.48 13.50
CA THR A 356 4.44 7.48 12.50
C THR A 356 4.62 8.12 11.12
N VAL A 357 5.56 7.60 10.34
CA VAL A 357 5.77 7.98 8.95
C VAL A 357 5.60 6.74 8.06
N GLU A 358 4.78 6.84 7.01
CA GLU A 358 4.55 5.76 6.04
C GLU A 358 5.80 5.49 5.18
N ASP A 359 6.00 4.23 4.79
CA ASP A 359 6.77 3.83 3.61
C ASP A 359 5.86 2.93 2.77
N SER A 360 5.43 3.44 1.61
CA SER A 360 4.32 2.90 0.82
C SER A 360 4.46 3.35 -0.64
N THR A 361 3.60 2.86 -1.54
CA THR A 361 3.59 3.35 -2.93
C THR A 361 3.24 4.84 -3.07
N ALA A 362 2.80 5.50 -2.00
CA ALA A 362 2.44 6.91 -1.96
C ALA A 362 3.32 7.76 -0.99
N SER A 363 4.28 7.14 -0.29
CA SER A 363 5.13 7.79 0.72
C SER A 363 6.51 7.16 0.74
N GLN A 364 7.60 7.94 0.66
CA GLN A 364 8.96 7.40 0.62
C GLN A 364 9.53 6.99 2.01
N GLY A 365 8.85 7.30 3.10
CA GLY A 365 9.45 7.21 4.44
C GLY A 365 10.41 8.37 4.73
N VAL A 366 11.17 8.29 5.81
CA VAL A 366 12.19 9.31 6.17
C VAL A 366 13.44 8.69 6.81
N THR A 367 14.56 9.38 6.65
CA THR A 367 15.78 9.17 7.43
C THR A 367 15.59 9.61 8.90
N LEU A 368 16.47 9.19 9.81
CA LEU A 368 16.41 9.67 11.21
C LEU A 368 16.67 11.19 11.34
N PRO A 369 17.62 11.82 10.62
CA PRO A 369 17.79 13.27 10.67
C PRO A 369 16.55 14.06 10.21
N GLU A 370 15.82 13.57 9.20
CA GLU A 370 14.55 14.16 8.77
C GLU A 370 13.45 13.97 9.82
N LEU A 371 13.39 12.80 10.47
CA LEU A 371 12.49 12.56 11.60
C LEU A 371 12.77 13.52 12.77
N GLN A 372 14.05 13.84 13.07
CA GLN A 372 14.39 14.86 14.07
C GLN A 372 13.86 16.24 13.67
N GLN A 373 14.04 16.65 12.41
CA GLN A 373 13.55 17.94 11.91
C GLN A 373 12.01 18.03 11.95
N LEU A 374 11.33 16.96 11.54
CA LEU A 374 9.88 16.81 11.60
C LEU A 374 9.38 16.93 13.04
N MET A 375 9.99 16.23 14.00
CA MET A 375 9.64 16.31 15.42
C MET A 375 9.84 17.72 16.00
N VAL A 376 10.91 18.42 15.59
CA VAL A 376 11.12 19.83 15.96
C VAL A 376 10.03 20.73 15.36
N GLN A 377 9.63 20.55 14.09
CA GLN A 377 8.53 21.30 13.48
C GLN A 377 7.15 21.00 14.11
N LEU A 378 6.96 19.80 14.68
CA LEU A 378 5.80 19.47 15.51
C LEU A 378 5.82 20.09 16.91
N ASN A 379 6.89 20.81 17.30
CA ASN A 379 7.12 21.36 18.64
C ASN A 379 7.27 20.28 19.74
N VAL A 380 7.81 19.10 19.38
CA VAL A 380 8.31 18.15 20.38
C VAL A 380 9.46 18.79 21.15
N TRP A 381 9.41 18.76 22.47
CA TRP A 381 10.47 19.27 23.35
C TRP A 381 11.49 18.19 23.70
N ARG A 382 11.02 16.97 23.98
CA ARG A 382 11.86 15.79 24.16
C ARG A 382 11.20 14.60 23.48
N GLY A 383 11.97 13.79 22.78
CA GLY A 383 11.43 12.71 21.94
C GLY A 383 12.42 11.58 21.67
N VAL A 384 11.91 10.36 21.57
CA VAL A 384 12.67 9.10 21.43
C VAL A 384 12.18 8.30 20.23
N ASN A 385 13.10 7.60 19.58
CA ASN A 385 12.82 6.67 18.49
C ASN A 385 12.26 5.34 19.02
N LEU A 386 11.13 4.88 18.47
CA LEU A 386 10.56 3.54 18.69
C LEU A 386 10.93 2.62 17.49
N ASP A 387 10.52 1.34 17.51
CA ASP A 387 10.84 0.44 16.39
C ASP A 387 10.20 0.92 15.06
N GLY A 388 10.82 0.59 13.92
CA GLY A 388 10.50 1.16 12.62
C GLY A 388 10.47 0.13 11.47
N GLY A 389 10.57 0.62 10.22
CA GLY A 389 10.39 -0.20 9.03
C GLY A 389 9.05 -0.93 9.03
N GLY A 390 9.03 -2.20 8.63
CA GLY A 390 7.83 -3.04 8.63
C GLY A 390 7.14 -3.28 9.98
N SER A 391 7.72 -2.86 11.10
CA SER A 391 7.02 -2.80 12.40
C SER A 391 6.06 -1.60 12.49
N THR A 392 6.36 -0.50 11.77
CA THR A 392 5.61 0.76 11.77
C THR A 392 4.15 0.52 11.41
N THR A 393 3.28 0.68 12.41
CA THR A 393 1.84 0.47 12.26
C THR A 393 1.12 1.51 13.11
N MET A 394 0.06 2.13 12.58
CA MET A 394 -0.91 2.88 13.37
C MET A 394 -2.29 2.28 13.18
N ILE A 395 -2.95 2.03 14.30
CA ILE A 395 -4.33 1.57 14.39
C ILE A 395 -5.10 2.66 15.12
N ASP A 396 -6.26 3.03 14.62
CA ASP A 396 -7.16 3.95 15.32
C ASP A 396 -8.63 3.56 15.15
N ARG A 397 -9.49 4.19 15.93
CA ARG A 397 -10.94 4.10 15.83
C ARG A 397 -11.44 5.40 15.22
N PRO A 398 -11.86 5.39 13.94
CA PRO A 398 -12.42 6.58 13.30
C PRO A 398 -13.60 7.14 14.10
N LEU A 399 -13.84 8.45 13.97
CA LEU A 399 -14.84 9.11 14.81
C LEU A 399 -16.24 8.48 14.61
N GLY A 400 -16.91 8.17 15.71
CA GLY A 400 -18.23 7.53 15.74
C GLY A 400 -18.24 6.02 15.47
N ASP A 401 -17.15 5.44 14.97
CA ASP A 401 -17.09 4.01 14.65
C ASP A 401 -16.78 3.19 15.91
N THR A 402 -17.32 1.98 16.02
CA THR A 402 -17.07 1.08 17.17
C THR A 402 -15.82 0.21 16.97
N SER A 403 -15.40 0.02 15.72
CA SER A 403 -14.28 -0.83 15.32
C SER A 403 -13.04 -0.02 15.01
N THR A 404 -11.88 -0.55 15.38
CA THR A 404 -10.57 0.02 15.03
C THR A 404 -10.09 -0.50 13.68
N LEU A 405 -9.47 0.37 12.89
CA LEU A 405 -8.96 0.12 11.54
C LEU A 405 -7.45 0.41 11.46
N LEU A 406 -6.83 -0.06 10.38
CA LEU A 406 -5.47 0.32 10.01
C LEU A 406 -5.52 1.73 9.39
N ALA A 407 -4.84 2.70 10.00
CA ALA A 407 -4.92 4.12 9.62
C ALA A 407 -4.26 4.41 8.25
N PHE A 408 -3.19 3.68 7.92
CA PHE A 408 -2.46 3.78 6.65
C PHE A 408 -1.83 2.42 6.26
N PRO A 409 -1.56 2.17 4.97
CA PRO A 409 -0.86 0.95 4.55
C PRO A 409 0.54 0.84 5.16
N THR A 410 0.88 -0.33 5.70
CA THR A 410 2.24 -0.66 6.15
C THR A 410 3.19 -0.80 4.95
N GLU A 411 4.49 -1.00 5.23
CA GLU A 411 5.52 -1.42 4.24
C GLU A 411 5.08 -2.67 3.43
N TYR A 412 4.12 -3.45 3.95
CA TYR A 412 3.56 -4.67 3.35
C TYR A 412 2.09 -4.53 2.93
N GLY A 413 1.59 -3.29 2.75
CA GLY A 413 0.20 -3.01 2.38
C GLY A 413 -0.75 -3.08 3.57
N THR A 414 -1.58 -4.13 3.64
CA THR A 414 -2.50 -4.33 4.79
C THR A 414 -1.97 -5.31 5.83
N THR A 415 -0.84 -5.97 5.56
CA THR A 415 -0.24 -6.97 6.45
C THR A 415 0.55 -6.29 7.57
N GLN A 416 0.34 -6.74 8.80
CA GLN A 416 1.01 -6.21 9.99
C GLN A 416 2.00 -7.24 10.53
N ARG A 417 3.27 -6.84 10.68
CA ARG A 417 4.29 -7.64 11.36
C ARG A 417 3.84 -7.97 12.78
N GLN A 418 4.23 -9.14 13.29
CA GLN A 418 4.08 -9.47 14.70
C GLN A 418 5.19 -8.79 15.51
N VAL A 419 4.82 -7.93 16.46
CA VAL A 419 5.74 -7.19 17.34
C VAL A 419 5.51 -7.59 18.80
N THR A 420 6.48 -7.31 19.70
CA THR A 420 6.38 -7.69 21.11
C THR A 420 5.30 -6.90 21.87
N ASN A 421 5.33 -5.57 21.72
CA ASN A 421 4.43 -4.64 22.39
C ASN A 421 4.15 -3.40 21.51
N GLY A 422 3.26 -2.54 22.01
CA GLY A 422 2.82 -1.31 21.37
C GLY A 422 2.41 -0.24 22.37
N LEU A 423 2.38 1.02 21.93
CA LEU A 423 1.89 2.14 22.75
C LEU A 423 0.42 2.40 22.42
N GLY A 424 -0.46 2.20 23.40
CA GLY A 424 -1.91 2.34 23.28
C GLY A 424 -2.45 3.64 23.86
N VAL A 425 -3.49 4.18 23.22
CA VAL A 425 -4.30 5.31 23.69
C VAL A 425 -5.65 4.76 24.14
N PHE A 426 -6.01 5.02 25.39
CA PHE A 426 -7.22 4.50 26.03
C PHE A 426 -8.15 5.64 26.41
N THR A 427 -9.46 5.38 26.35
CA THR A 427 -10.48 6.31 26.85
C THR A 427 -11.05 5.82 28.18
N THR A 428 -11.14 6.72 29.14
CA THR A 428 -11.86 6.56 30.40
C THR A 428 -13.09 7.48 30.45
N ALA A 429 -13.49 8.04 29.30
CA ALA A 429 -14.66 8.90 29.19
C ALA A 429 -15.95 8.19 29.60
N PRO A 430 -16.81 8.82 30.42
CA PRO A 430 -18.14 8.29 30.68
C PRO A 430 -19.01 8.41 29.42
N LYS A 431 -20.09 7.62 29.34
CA LYS A 431 -21.09 7.77 28.29
C LYS A 431 -21.76 9.14 28.38
N GLY A 432 -21.70 9.90 27.30
CA GLY A 432 -22.29 11.22 27.14
C GLY A 432 -23.66 11.22 26.43
N GLN A 433 -24.08 12.42 26.03
CA GLN A 433 -25.27 12.63 25.20
C GLN A 433 -24.89 12.69 23.72
N LEU A 434 -25.81 12.35 22.81
CA LEU A 434 -25.58 12.46 21.36
C LEU A 434 -25.14 13.88 20.97
N LYS A 435 -23.97 13.98 20.34
CA LYS A 435 -23.36 15.25 19.91
C LYS A 435 -23.31 15.39 18.40
N GLY A 436 -23.02 14.30 17.69
CA GLY A 436 -22.87 14.31 16.24
C GLY A 436 -23.16 12.97 15.59
N ILE A 437 -23.33 13.02 14.27
CA ILE A 437 -23.46 11.87 13.37
C ILE A 437 -22.46 12.08 12.22
N ILE A 438 -22.05 11.01 11.56
CA ILE A 438 -21.13 11.03 10.41
C ILE A 438 -21.73 10.16 9.31
N ALA A 439 -21.94 10.73 8.12
CA ALA A 439 -22.40 10.00 6.95
C ALA A 439 -21.28 9.11 6.36
N LYS A 440 -21.60 7.85 6.08
CA LYS A 440 -20.71 6.82 5.55
C LYS A 440 -21.29 6.25 4.25
N GLY A 441 -20.45 6.08 3.24
CA GLY A 441 -20.81 5.49 1.95
C GLY A 441 -19.92 5.99 0.82
N SER A 442 -20.24 5.62 -0.42
CA SER A 442 -19.43 5.99 -1.59
C SER A 442 -19.54 7.49 -1.91
N SER A 443 -18.40 8.17 -2.06
CA SER A 443 -18.31 9.56 -2.51
C SER A 443 -18.29 9.71 -4.04
N VAL A 444 -18.20 8.60 -4.79
CA VAL A 444 -18.25 8.57 -6.25
C VAL A 444 -19.24 7.50 -6.71
N LEU A 445 -20.14 7.86 -7.63
CA LEU A 445 -21.10 6.95 -8.25
C LEU A 445 -21.15 7.13 -9.78
N PHE A 446 -21.72 6.16 -10.47
CA PHE A 446 -22.09 6.25 -11.89
C PHE A 446 -23.61 6.41 -12.04
N ILE A 447 -24.06 6.99 -13.15
CA ILE A 447 -25.49 7.10 -13.50
C ILE A 447 -26.12 5.70 -13.52
N GLY A 448 -27.31 5.57 -12.93
CA GLY A 448 -28.03 4.31 -12.74
C GLY A 448 -27.48 3.43 -11.61
N GLN A 449 -26.35 3.77 -10.99
CA GLN A 449 -25.83 3.02 -9.86
C GLN A 449 -26.72 3.23 -8.63
N GLN A 450 -26.99 2.14 -7.93
CA GLN A 450 -27.55 2.17 -6.58
C GLN A 450 -26.43 1.98 -5.56
N ALA A 451 -26.47 2.74 -4.47
CA ALA A 451 -25.56 2.58 -3.35
C ALA A 451 -26.29 2.83 -2.03
N SER A 452 -26.08 1.95 -1.05
CA SER A 452 -26.61 2.12 0.30
C SER A 452 -25.64 2.93 1.16
N TYR A 453 -26.20 3.84 1.95
CA TYR A 453 -25.49 4.71 2.87
C TYR A 453 -25.85 4.34 4.31
N ASP A 454 -24.95 4.62 5.25
CA ASP A 454 -25.22 4.52 6.67
C ASP A 454 -24.60 5.70 7.41
N MET A 455 -24.87 5.84 8.70
CA MET A 455 -24.23 6.84 9.54
C MET A 455 -23.70 6.20 10.81
N THR A 456 -22.57 6.70 11.31
CA THR A 456 -22.16 6.47 12.70
C THR A 456 -22.49 7.68 13.56
N ALA A 457 -22.45 7.52 14.87
CA ALA A 457 -22.87 8.54 15.83
C ALA A 457 -21.89 8.61 17.00
N TYR A 458 -21.75 9.78 17.61
CA TYR A 458 -20.85 9.96 18.75
C TYR A 458 -21.42 10.92 19.80
N ASP A 459 -20.94 10.73 21.03
CA ASP A 459 -21.41 11.47 22.21
C ASP A 459 -20.59 12.75 22.51
N THR A 460 -20.94 13.44 23.58
CA THR A 460 -20.25 14.66 24.05
C THR A 460 -18.75 14.49 24.33
N PHE A 461 -18.31 13.26 24.63
CA PHE A 461 -16.92 12.86 24.84
C PHE A 461 -16.30 12.12 23.65
N TYR A 462 -16.98 12.11 22.50
CA TYR A 462 -16.59 11.43 21.26
C TYR A 462 -16.51 9.89 21.40
N ASN A 463 -17.23 9.29 22.34
CA ASN A 463 -17.43 7.83 22.31
C ASN A 463 -18.42 7.48 21.21
N PRO A 464 -18.26 6.33 20.53
CA PRO A 464 -19.23 5.85 19.56
C PRO A 464 -20.57 5.53 20.23
N LEU A 465 -21.66 5.88 19.57
CA LEU A 465 -23.03 5.56 19.93
C LEU A 465 -23.64 4.67 18.85
N ASP A 466 -24.42 3.68 19.25
CA ASP A 466 -25.20 2.86 18.31
C ASP A 466 -26.23 3.73 17.57
N PRO A 467 -26.14 3.87 16.23
CA PRO A 467 -27.06 4.68 15.44
C PRO A 467 -28.38 3.96 15.13
N SER A 468 -28.57 2.70 15.57
CA SER A 468 -29.77 1.89 15.28
C SER A 468 -31.07 2.52 15.81
N ALA A 469 -31.01 3.14 16.99
CA ALA A 469 -32.14 3.79 17.65
C ALA A 469 -32.42 5.23 17.15
N LEU A 470 -31.59 5.76 16.24
CA LEU A 470 -31.71 7.12 15.72
C LEU A 470 -32.57 7.17 14.46
N THR A 471 -33.49 8.13 14.38
CA THR A 471 -34.29 8.35 13.16
C THR A 471 -33.41 8.95 12.07
N LYS A 472 -33.11 8.17 11.02
CA LYS A 472 -32.25 8.59 9.90
C LYS A 472 -33.09 9.16 8.77
N SER A 473 -32.82 10.40 8.35
CA SER A 473 -33.41 11.02 7.16
C SER A 473 -32.30 11.37 6.17
N TRP A 474 -32.32 10.73 4.99
CA TRP A 474 -31.35 10.93 3.92
C TRP A 474 -31.90 11.85 2.83
N ASN A 475 -31.07 12.75 2.32
CA ASN A 475 -31.42 13.65 1.23
C ASN A 475 -30.22 13.91 0.30
N VAL A 476 -30.51 14.22 -0.96
CA VAL A 476 -29.55 14.68 -1.98
C VAL A 476 -30.22 15.76 -2.84
N ASP A 477 -29.52 16.32 -3.82
CA ASP A 477 -30.16 17.09 -4.88
C ASP A 477 -31.00 16.16 -5.78
N ASP A 478 -32.33 16.33 -5.78
CA ASP A 478 -33.29 15.52 -6.55
C ASP A 478 -33.01 15.53 -8.07
N ALA A 479 -32.32 16.56 -8.59
CA ALA A 479 -31.93 16.61 -9.99
C ALA A 479 -30.75 15.68 -10.33
N LEU A 480 -30.07 15.13 -9.31
CA LEU A 480 -28.88 14.30 -9.42
C LEU A 480 -29.09 12.86 -8.90
N GLY A 481 -29.96 12.65 -7.92
CA GLY A 481 -30.31 11.31 -7.45
C GLY A 481 -31.53 11.28 -6.53
N THR A 482 -32.00 10.09 -6.17
CA THR A 482 -33.17 9.90 -5.28
C THR A 482 -32.92 8.80 -4.24
N PHE A 483 -33.38 9.01 -3.02
CA PHE A 483 -33.27 8.03 -1.93
C PHE A 483 -34.53 7.17 -1.79
N ALA A 484 -34.34 5.86 -1.65
CA ALA A 484 -35.33 4.92 -1.14
C ALA A 484 -34.80 4.33 0.17
N GLY A 485 -35.32 4.79 1.31
CA GLY A 485 -34.74 4.50 2.62
C GLY A 485 -33.32 5.08 2.73
N ASN A 486 -32.33 4.21 2.87
CA ASN A 486 -30.90 4.58 2.88
C ASN A 486 -30.18 4.27 1.55
N THR A 487 -30.89 3.81 0.52
CA THR A 487 -30.31 3.50 -0.79
C THR A 487 -30.54 4.64 -1.78
N LEU A 488 -29.45 5.26 -2.23
CA LEU A 488 -29.45 6.28 -3.27
C LEU A 488 -29.43 5.62 -4.65
N THR A 489 -30.29 6.06 -5.56
CA THR A 489 -30.14 5.85 -7.00
C THR A 489 -29.56 7.10 -7.64
N ALA A 490 -28.39 7.00 -8.26
CA ALA A 490 -27.80 8.09 -9.03
C ALA A 490 -28.52 8.26 -10.37
N VAL A 491 -29.05 9.46 -10.65
CA VAL A 491 -29.90 9.75 -11.81
C VAL A 491 -29.15 10.55 -12.88
N LYS A 492 -28.28 11.49 -12.49
CA LYS A 492 -27.61 12.42 -13.42
C LYS A 492 -26.22 12.80 -12.92
N ALA A 493 -25.30 13.02 -13.85
CA ALA A 493 -23.95 13.47 -13.53
C ALA A 493 -23.91 14.88 -12.90
N GLY A 494 -23.00 15.06 -11.95
CA GLY A 494 -22.84 16.30 -11.20
C GLY A 494 -22.07 16.12 -9.88
N LYS A 495 -21.89 17.22 -9.14
CA LYS A 495 -21.33 17.22 -7.78
C LYS A 495 -22.36 17.77 -6.81
N THR A 496 -22.51 17.13 -5.66
CA THR A 496 -23.48 17.51 -4.63
C THR A 496 -23.02 17.01 -3.26
N ASN A 497 -23.84 17.19 -2.23
CA ASN A 497 -23.64 16.58 -0.92
C ASN A 497 -24.87 15.74 -0.57
N ILE A 498 -24.64 14.48 -0.20
CA ILE A 498 -25.63 13.69 0.53
C ILE A 498 -25.70 14.28 1.94
N THR A 499 -26.90 14.57 2.42
CA THR A 499 -27.14 15.04 3.79
C THR A 499 -27.88 13.95 4.57
N VAL A 500 -27.38 13.59 5.75
CA VAL A 500 -28.12 12.80 6.73
C VAL A 500 -28.57 13.68 7.88
N LYS A 501 -29.77 13.45 8.41
CA LYS A 501 -30.30 14.13 9.59
C LYS A 501 -30.84 13.13 10.61
N SER A 502 -30.67 13.46 11.89
CA SER A 502 -31.37 12.85 13.01
C SER A 502 -31.73 13.93 14.04
N GLY A 503 -33.02 14.26 14.14
CA GLY A 503 -33.49 15.42 14.89
C GLY A 503 -32.90 16.73 14.34
N ALA A 504 -32.27 17.52 15.22
CA ALA A 504 -31.58 18.75 14.84
C ALA A 504 -30.16 18.52 14.28
N ILE A 505 -29.57 17.34 14.51
CA ILE A 505 -28.20 17.02 14.12
C ILE A 505 -28.19 16.58 12.66
N ASN A 506 -27.20 17.06 11.89
CA ASN A 506 -27.02 16.71 10.50
C ASN A 506 -25.54 16.62 10.14
N ASP A 507 -25.22 15.83 9.11
CA ASP A 507 -23.89 15.74 8.52
C ASP A 507 -23.98 15.62 6.98
N LYS A 508 -22.87 15.89 6.29
CA LYS A 508 -22.79 15.95 4.82
C LYS A 508 -21.61 15.15 4.26
N LEU A 509 -21.91 14.22 3.36
CA LEU A 509 -20.95 13.46 2.58
C LEU A 509 -20.90 14.00 1.13
N PRO A 510 -19.76 14.51 0.65
CA PRO A 510 -19.60 14.91 -0.75
C PRO A 510 -19.80 13.73 -1.71
N LEU A 511 -20.52 14.00 -2.80
CA LEU A 511 -20.84 13.03 -3.85
C LEU A 511 -20.51 13.59 -5.23
N GLU A 512 -19.79 12.82 -6.03
CA GLU A 512 -19.60 13.04 -7.46
C GLU A 512 -20.25 11.91 -8.26
N ILE A 513 -21.22 12.24 -9.13
CA ILE A 513 -21.81 11.30 -10.08
C ILE A 513 -21.13 11.52 -11.43
N ILE A 514 -20.43 10.49 -11.92
CA ILE A 514 -19.60 10.54 -13.13
C ILE A 514 -20.48 10.47 -14.38
N GLY A 515 -20.39 11.46 -15.27
CA GLY A 515 -21.04 11.46 -16.59
C GLY A 515 -20.09 11.21 -17.76
N GLY A 516 -20.66 10.98 -18.94
CA GLY A 516 -19.92 10.83 -20.20
C GLY A 516 -19.14 12.08 -20.61
N SER A 517 -19.46 13.26 -20.08
CA SER A 517 -18.66 14.47 -20.28
C SER A 517 -17.29 14.40 -19.58
N GLN A 518 -17.21 13.77 -18.41
CA GLN A 518 -16.01 13.64 -17.56
C GLN A 518 -15.08 12.50 -18.00
N ILE A 519 -15.49 11.64 -18.93
CA ILE A 519 -14.70 10.51 -19.42
C ILE A 519 -13.80 10.95 -20.58
N ALA A 520 -12.52 10.61 -20.50
CA ALA A 520 -11.56 10.76 -21.60
C ALA A 520 -11.44 9.47 -22.43
N SER A 521 -11.42 8.31 -21.76
CA SER A 521 -11.46 7.00 -22.40
C SER A 521 -12.22 5.95 -21.59
N MET A 522 -12.70 4.92 -22.28
CA MET A 522 -13.42 3.77 -21.75
C MET A 522 -12.85 2.49 -22.38
N SER A 523 -12.73 1.40 -21.64
CA SER A 523 -12.19 0.11 -22.13
C SER A 523 -12.93 -1.07 -21.51
N VAL A 524 -13.16 -2.11 -22.31
CA VAL A 524 -13.58 -3.44 -21.82
C VAL A 524 -12.33 -4.29 -21.66
N ASP A 525 -12.19 -5.00 -20.53
CA ASP A 525 -11.07 -5.91 -20.25
C ASP A 525 -11.61 -7.35 -20.09
N PRO A 526 -11.12 -8.34 -20.85
CA PRO A 526 -10.15 -8.22 -21.94
C PRO A 526 -10.77 -7.62 -23.20
N SER A 527 -10.00 -6.74 -23.86
CA SER A 527 -10.40 -6.11 -25.13
C SER A 527 -10.43 -7.09 -26.31
N THR A 528 -9.84 -8.28 -26.15
CA THR A 528 -9.98 -9.40 -27.09
C THR A 528 -10.14 -10.73 -26.35
N SER A 529 -10.99 -11.64 -26.85
CA SER A 529 -11.22 -12.96 -26.21
C SER A 529 -11.65 -14.02 -27.22
N VAL A 530 -11.77 -15.27 -26.78
CA VAL A 530 -12.23 -16.39 -27.61
C VAL A 530 -13.76 -16.33 -27.76
N LEU A 531 -14.25 -16.47 -28.99
CA LEU A 531 -15.66 -16.60 -29.32
C LEU A 531 -16.05 -18.08 -29.40
N GLU A 532 -16.76 -18.57 -28.39
CA GLU A 532 -17.09 -19.99 -28.23
C GLU A 532 -18.46 -20.12 -27.54
N ALA A 533 -19.35 -20.95 -28.08
CA ALA A 533 -20.69 -21.14 -27.53
C ALA A 533 -20.63 -21.83 -26.15
N GLY A 534 -21.43 -21.36 -25.19
CA GLY A 534 -21.44 -21.85 -23.80
C GLY A 534 -20.33 -21.28 -22.91
N ARG A 535 -19.34 -20.58 -23.47
CA ARG A 535 -18.24 -19.97 -22.70
C ARG A 535 -18.76 -18.81 -21.85
N SER A 536 -18.29 -18.73 -20.61
CA SER A 536 -18.49 -17.56 -19.73
C SER A 536 -17.20 -16.73 -19.61
N LEU A 537 -17.33 -15.41 -19.56
CA LEU A 537 -16.21 -14.46 -19.55
C LEU A 537 -16.54 -13.27 -18.64
N SER A 538 -15.72 -13.01 -17.62
CA SER A 538 -15.77 -11.74 -16.88
C SER A 538 -15.26 -10.62 -17.79
N VAL A 539 -16.04 -9.54 -17.89
CA VAL A 539 -15.77 -8.38 -18.76
C VAL A 539 -15.90 -7.06 -17.99
N PRO A 540 -15.06 -6.80 -16.97
CA PRO A 540 -14.99 -5.51 -16.32
C PRO A 540 -14.76 -4.37 -17.33
N VAL A 541 -15.33 -3.22 -17.02
CA VAL A 541 -15.24 -2.01 -17.85
C VAL A 541 -14.62 -0.91 -17.02
N HIS A 542 -13.58 -0.29 -17.56
CA HIS A 542 -12.84 0.79 -16.91
C HIS A 542 -12.99 2.09 -17.70
N VAL A 543 -12.95 3.20 -17.00
CA VAL A 543 -12.88 4.55 -17.56
C VAL A 543 -11.66 5.28 -17.03
N THR A 544 -11.01 6.07 -17.89
CA THR A 544 -10.09 7.13 -17.49
C THR A 544 -10.82 8.45 -17.63
N LEU A 545 -10.90 9.22 -16.54
CA LEU A 545 -11.53 10.53 -16.52
C LEU A 545 -10.61 11.61 -17.12
N THR A 546 -11.17 12.77 -17.45
CA THR A 546 -10.42 13.94 -17.95
C THR A 546 -9.44 14.53 -16.93
N ASP A 547 -9.58 14.18 -15.64
CA ASP A 547 -8.62 14.51 -14.57
C ASP A 547 -7.54 13.43 -14.35
N GLY A 548 -7.56 12.35 -15.13
CA GLY A 548 -6.60 11.24 -15.06
C GLY A 548 -6.99 10.10 -14.10
N ARG A 549 -8.03 10.25 -13.26
CA ARG A 549 -8.50 9.15 -12.40
C ARG A 549 -8.97 7.96 -13.24
N LYS A 550 -8.64 6.74 -12.80
CA LYS A 550 -9.13 5.49 -13.38
C LYS A 550 -10.17 4.85 -12.46
N LEU A 551 -11.34 4.54 -12.99
CA LEU A 551 -12.46 3.97 -12.24
C LEU A 551 -13.06 2.77 -12.98
N THR A 552 -13.65 1.84 -12.25
CA THR A 552 -14.44 0.72 -12.82
C THR A 552 -15.90 1.12 -12.90
N VAL A 553 -16.53 0.93 -14.06
CA VAL A 553 -17.96 1.20 -14.26
C VAL A 553 -18.77 0.02 -13.70
N PRO A 554 -19.74 0.25 -12.79
CA PRO A 554 -20.62 -0.80 -12.29
C PRO A 554 -21.40 -1.48 -13.41
N ALA A 555 -21.52 -2.81 -13.35
CA ALA A 555 -22.25 -3.58 -14.37
C ALA A 555 -23.70 -3.12 -14.56
N ALA A 556 -24.37 -2.66 -13.49
CA ALA A 556 -25.73 -2.13 -13.53
C ALA A 556 -25.88 -0.78 -14.28
N SER A 557 -24.79 -0.01 -14.40
CA SER A 557 -24.75 1.24 -15.15
C SER A 557 -24.51 1.03 -16.66
N LEU A 558 -24.12 -0.18 -17.08
CA LEU A 558 -23.77 -0.49 -18.45
C LEU A 558 -24.97 -1.01 -19.24
N LYS A 559 -25.07 -0.57 -20.49
CA LYS A 559 -25.89 -1.25 -21.51
C LYS A 559 -24.96 -1.97 -22.48
N TRP A 560 -25.37 -3.13 -22.97
CA TRP A 560 -24.54 -3.98 -23.82
C TRP A 560 -25.20 -4.21 -25.17
N GLU A 561 -24.40 -4.08 -26.23
CA GLU A 561 -24.75 -4.46 -27.60
C GLU A 561 -23.85 -5.62 -28.04
N MET A 562 -24.41 -6.61 -28.73
CA MET A 562 -23.69 -7.79 -29.23
C MET A 562 -23.89 -7.91 -30.74
N SER A 563 -22.82 -8.21 -31.48
CA SER A 563 -22.85 -8.50 -32.92
C SER A 563 -22.03 -9.77 -33.21
N GLY A 564 -22.48 -10.58 -34.16
CA GLY A 564 -21.84 -11.86 -34.53
C GLY A 564 -22.16 -13.05 -33.59
N PHE A 565 -22.76 -12.81 -32.43
CA PHE A 565 -23.18 -13.84 -31.48
C PHE A 565 -24.35 -13.35 -30.60
N THR A 566 -24.99 -14.28 -29.88
CA THR A 566 -25.96 -13.98 -28.81
C THR A 566 -25.36 -14.33 -27.45
N GLY A 567 -25.83 -13.69 -26.39
CA GLY A 567 -25.36 -13.97 -25.03
C GLY A 567 -26.18 -13.23 -23.98
N THR A 568 -25.91 -13.53 -22.70
CA THR A 568 -26.53 -12.86 -21.56
C THR A 568 -25.47 -12.21 -20.67
N MET A 569 -25.82 -11.08 -20.05
CA MET A 569 -24.96 -10.35 -19.13
C MET A 569 -25.51 -10.46 -17.72
N SER A 570 -24.68 -10.89 -16.77
CA SER A 570 -25.03 -10.91 -15.33
C SER A 570 -23.81 -10.56 -14.49
N GLY A 571 -23.92 -9.56 -13.60
CA GLY A 571 -22.84 -9.18 -12.69
C GLY A 571 -21.51 -8.79 -13.35
N GLY A 572 -21.51 -8.34 -14.62
CA GLY A 572 -20.30 -8.07 -15.38
C GLY A 572 -19.68 -9.32 -16.06
N THR A 573 -20.34 -10.48 -15.98
CA THR A 573 -19.99 -11.69 -16.73
C THR A 573 -20.87 -11.83 -17.95
N LEU A 574 -20.25 -12.06 -19.11
CA LEU A 574 -20.89 -12.50 -20.34
C LEU A 574 -20.98 -14.02 -20.37
N ALA A 575 -22.17 -14.59 -20.55
CA ALA A 575 -22.35 -15.97 -20.99
C ALA A 575 -22.68 -15.99 -22.49
N ILE A 576 -21.81 -16.61 -23.29
CA ILE A 576 -21.98 -16.70 -24.75
C ILE A 576 -23.00 -17.80 -25.07
N GLY A 577 -24.06 -17.43 -25.79
CA GLY A 577 -25.07 -18.34 -26.32
C GLY A 577 -24.64 -18.91 -27.68
N THR A 578 -25.35 -18.53 -28.74
CA THR A 578 -25.07 -18.99 -30.11
C THR A 578 -24.09 -18.07 -30.84
N VAL A 579 -23.18 -18.66 -31.62
CA VAL A 579 -22.25 -17.94 -32.51
C VAL A 579 -22.77 -18.02 -33.95
N ASN A 580 -22.77 -16.90 -34.68
CA ASN A 580 -23.17 -16.91 -36.09
C ASN A 580 -22.06 -17.53 -36.95
N ALA A 581 -22.36 -18.62 -37.66
CA ALA A 581 -21.40 -19.36 -38.49
C ALA A 581 -20.75 -18.53 -39.62
N ALA A 582 -21.38 -17.42 -40.05
CA ALA A 582 -20.81 -16.50 -41.04
C ALA A 582 -19.95 -15.38 -40.42
N ALA A 583 -19.94 -15.24 -39.09
CA ALA A 583 -19.22 -14.18 -38.40
C ALA A 583 -17.75 -14.56 -38.18
N LYS A 584 -16.83 -13.86 -38.88
CA LYS A 584 -15.38 -14.00 -38.67
C LYS A 584 -14.90 -13.48 -37.31
N ALA A 585 -15.69 -12.60 -36.68
CA ALA A 585 -15.52 -12.11 -35.33
C ALA A 585 -16.89 -11.66 -34.79
N GLY A 586 -17.03 -11.70 -33.47
CA GLY A 586 -18.11 -11.12 -32.70
C GLY A 586 -17.64 -9.87 -31.95
N TYR A 587 -18.55 -8.94 -31.72
CA TYR A 587 -18.27 -7.66 -31.06
C TYR A 587 -19.16 -7.51 -29.83
N LEU A 588 -18.55 -7.25 -28.68
CA LEU A 588 -19.23 -6.91 -27.45
C LEU A 588 -18.99 -5.42 -27.17
N ILE A 589 -20.04 -4.61 -27.19
CA ILE A 589 -19.92 -3.16 -27.03
C ILE A 589 -20.60 -2.74 -25.73
N ALA A 590 -19.79 -2.23 -24.79
CA ALA A 590 -20.26 -1.59 -23.58
C ALA A 590 -20.66 -0.14 -23.86
N ARG A 591 -21.81 0.29 -23.34
CA ARG A 591 -22.35 1.64 -23.46
C ARG A 591 -22.55 2.28 -22.09
N TYR A 592 -22.07 3.51 -21.93
CA TYR A 592 -22.27 4.30 -20.71
C TYR A 592 -22.42 5.79 -21.05
N ASP A 593 -23.54 6.43 -20.70
CA ASP A 593 -23.82 7.86 -20.90
C ASP A 593 -23.30 8.47 -22.23
N GLY A 594 -23.61 7.80 -23.35
CA GLY A 594 -23.19 8.22 -24.69
C GLY A 594 -21.73 7.95 -25.07
N PHE A 595 -20.94 7.39 -24.16
CA PHE A 595 -19.64 6.76 -24.39
C PHE A 595 -19.79 5.27 -24.75
N SER A 596 -18.75 4.69 -25.35
CA SER A 596 -18.68 3.25 -25.57
C SER A 596 -17.29 2.69 -25.72
N ALA A 597 -17.11 1.46 -25.24
CA ALA A 597 -15.92 0.64 -25.48
C ALA A 597 -16.31 -0.70 -26.11
N MET A 598 -15.37 -1.33 -26.81
CA MET A 598 -15.59 -2.58 -27.53
C MET A 598 -14.54 -3.62 -27.12
N ALA A 599 -15.00 -4.85 -26.87
CA ALA A 599 -14.18 -6.05 -26.92
C ALA A 599 -14.48 -6.85 -28.19
N VAL A 600 -13.45 -7.45 -28.79
CA VAL A 600 -13.59 -8.31 -29.97
C VAL A 600 -13.41 -9.77 -29.58
N LEU A 601 -14.40 -10.59 -29.88
CA LEU A 601 -14.32 -12.03 -29.71
C LEU A 601 -14.10 -12.68 -31.08
N ALA A 602 -13.14 -13.58 -31.23
CA ALA A 602 -13.03 -14.42 -32.44
C ALA A 602 -12.54 -15.82 -32.06
N ALA A 603 -12.45 -16.74 -33.02
CA ALA A 603 -11.83 -18.03 -32.79
C ALA A 603 -10.35 -17.85 -32.38
N GLY A 604 -10.08 -17.91 -31.08
CA GLY A 604 -8.74 -17.93 -30.51
C GLY A 604 -8.38 -19.36 -30.10
N ALA A 605 -7.09 -19.63 -29.98
CA ALA A 605 -6.57 -20.94 -29.61
C ALA A 605 -5.76 -20.85 -28.33
N ASP A 606 -6.04 -21.75 -27.39
CA ASP A 606 -5.07 -22.11 -26.36
C ASP A 606 -4.04 -23.05 -27.00
N LYS A 607 -2.76 -22.68 -26.96
CA LYS A 607 -1.68 -23.62 -27.35
C LYS A 607 -1.02 -24.15 -26.09
N LYS A 608 -1.08 -25.47 -25.91
CA LYS A 608 -0.23 -26.18 -24.95
C LYS A 608 1.23 -25.91 -25.30
N PHE A 609 2.02 -25.53 -24.31
CA PHE A 609 3.43 -25.22 -24.46
C PHE A 609 4.31 -26.25 -23.76
N GLU A 610 3.89 -26.69 -22.58
CA GLU A 610 4.53 -27.78 -21.84
C GLU A 610 3.57 -28.48 -20.87
N ASP A 611 3.55 -29.80 -20.91
CA ASP A 611 2.91 -30.69 -19.93
C ASP A 611 3.89 -31.73 -19.36
N PHE A 612 5.19 -31.59 -19.65
CA PHE A 612 6.31 -32.39 -19.15
C PHE A 612 6.29 -33.90 -19.44
N GLU A 613 5.20 -34.43 -20.03
CA GLU A 613 5.05 -35.83 -20.45
C GLU A 613 6.05 -36.26 -21.52
N ALA A 614 6.35 -35.38 -22.48
CA ALA A 614 7.25 -35.65 -23.60
C ALA A 614 8.54 -34.81 -23.46
N LYS A 615 9.40 -35.17 -22.50
CA LYS A 615 10.65 -34.45 -22.22
C LYS A 615 11.59 -34.44 -23.44
N THR A 616 11.62 -33.30 -24.13
CA THR A 616 12.37 -33.10 -25.40
C THR A 616 13.57 -32.15 -25.27
N TYR A 617 13.85 -31.63 -24.07
CA TYR A 617 14.92 -30.64 -23.84
C TYR A 617 15.48 -30.72 -22.40
N PRO A 618 16.70 -30.20 -22.15
CA PRO A 618 17.28 -30.17 -20.81
C PRO A 618 16.60 -29.13 -19.91
N ILE A 619 16.46 -29.45 -18.63
CA ILE A 619 16.08 -28.52 -17.57
C ILE A 619 17.19 -28.57 -16.51
N SER A 620 17.61 -27.42 -16.00
CA SER A 620 18.69 -27.32 -15.01
C SER A 620 18.34 -26.36 -13.88
N PHE A 621 18.92 -26.63 -12.70
CA PHE A 621 18.83 -25.75 -11.55
C PHE A 621 19.83 -24.61 -11.66
N GLN A 622 19.42 -23.41 -11.23
CA GLN A 622 20.32 -22.31 -10.87
C GLN A 622 19.84 -21.69 -9.55
N GLY A 623 20.77 -21.10 -8.79
CA GLY A 623 20.47 -20.36 -7.56
C GLY A 623 21.20 -19.02 -7.52
N THR A 624 20.71 -18.08 -6.72
CA THR A 624 21.51 -16.93 -6.26
C THR A 624 22.65 -17.39 -5.35
N ASN A 625 23.58 -16.50 -4.98
CA ASN A 625 24.72 -16.87 -4.14
C ASN A 625 24.28 -17.56 -2.83
N GLY A 626 24.89 -18.73 -2.53
CA GLY A 626 24.56 -19.56 -1.37
C GLY A 626 23.25 -20.36 -1.46
N VAL A 627 22.46 -20.25 -2.54
CA VAL A 627 21.20 -21.01 -2.70
C VAL A 627 21.46 -22.35 -3.38
N MET A 628 20.93 -23.43 -2.78
CA MET A 628 21.00 -24.80 -3.28
C MET A 628 19.60 -25.29 -3.70
N GLY A 629 19.54 -26.43 -4.38
CA GLY A 629 18.27 -27.02 -4.82
C GLY A 629 18.40 -27.91 -6.06
N THR A 630 17.26 -28.32 -6.61
CA THR A 630 17.17 -29.17 -7.81
C THR A 630 16.02 -28.73 -8.73
N SER A 631 16.10 -29.11 -10.00
CA SER A 631 15.03 -28.87 -10.98
C SER A 631 14.90 -30.07 -11.89
N THR A 632 13.85 -30.87 -11.69
CA THR A 632 13.72 -32.20 -12.30
C THR A 632 12.26 -32.47 -12.68
N VAL A 633 12.04 -33.14 -13.81
CA VAL A 633 10.73 -33.72 -14.12
C VAL A 633 10.61 -35.03 -13.34
N VAL A 634 9.51 -35.20 -12.61
CA VAL A 634 9.21 -36.37 -11.77
C VAL A 634 7.76 -36.82 -12.00
N SER A 635 7.48 -38.10 -11.74
CA SER A 635 6.11 -38.64 -11.74
C SER A 635 5.61 -38.86 -10.31
N GLY A 636 4.28 -38.79 -10.12
CA GLY A 636 3.64 -39.21 -8.86
C GLY A 636 3.79 -38.26 -7.66
N LEU A 637 3.92 -36.96 -7.90
CA LEU A 637 3.80 -35.96 -6.83
C LEU A 637 2.38 -35.99 -6.22
N THR A 638 2.30 -35.83 -4.91
CA THR A 638 1.06 -36.01 -4.13
C THR A 638 -0.05 -35.05 -4.57
N GLY A 639 -1.16 -35.61 -5.04
CA GLY A 639 -2.32 -34.85 -5.57
C GLY A 639 -2.57 -35.05 -7.07
N THR A 640 -1.67 -35.73 -7.79
CA THR A 640 -1.82 -36.11 -9.21
C THR A 640 -1.53 -37.60 -9.38
N ASN A 641 -2.48 -38.37 -9.94
CA ASN A 641 -2.36 -39.84 -9.95
C ASN A 641 -1.60 -40.45 -11.14
N THR A 642 -1.25 -39.70 -12.21
CA THR A 642 -0.59 -40.28 -13.40
C THR A 642 0.36 -39.39 -14.21
N THR A 643 0.50 -38.09 -13.93
CA THR A 643 1.27 -37.16 -14.80
C THR A 643 2.73 -36.96 -14.38
N ASN A 644 3.56 -36.55 -15.36
CA ASN A 644 4.91 -36.03 -15.15
C ASN A 644 4.84 -34.52 -14.90
N VAL A 645 5.55 -34.02 -13.89
CA VAL A 645 5.52 -32.59 -13.53
C VAL A 645 6.92 -32.05 -13.29
N LEU A 646 7.15 -30.76 -13.52
CA LEU A 646 8.40 -30.12 -13.17
C LEU A 646 8.42 -29.80 -11.67
N GLN A 647 9.32 -30.45 -10.93
CA GLN A 647 9.60 -30.16 -9.53
C GLN A 647 10.80 -29.20 -9.42
N LEU A 648 10.66 -28.16 -8.60
CA LEU A 648 11.72 -27.25 -8.18
C LEU A 648 11.83 -27.30 -6.65
N ALA A 649 12.85 -28.00 -6.15
CA ALA A 649 13.22 -27.98 -4.74
C ALA A 649 14.25 -26.90 -4.47
N TYR A 650 14.16 -26.21 -3.34
CA TYR A 650 15.04 -25.10 -2.98
C TYR A 650 15.51 -25.15 -1.53
N ASP A 651 16.71 -24.60 -1.30
CA ASP A 651 17.29 -24.36 0.01
C ASP A 651 17.97 -22.97 0.03
N PHE A 652 17.39 -22.11 0.86
CA PHE A 652 17.74 -20.71 1.09
C PHE A 652 18.55 -20.50 2.39
N THR A 653 18.91 -21.57 3.10
CA THR A 653 19.58 -21.51 4.42
C THR A 653 20.91 -20.76 4.35
N ASN A 654 21.73 -21.04 3.34
CA ASN A 654 23.06 -20.44 3.15
C ASN A 654 23.08 -19.20 2.24
N GLY A 655 21.92 -18.78 1.72
CA GLY A 655 21.81 -17.59 0.87
C GLY A 655 21.93 -16.28 1.65
N THR A 656 22.20 -15.18 0.96
CA THR A 656 22.20 -13.83 1.54
C THR A 656 21.39 -12.84 0.70
N GLY A 657 20.79 -11.83 1.35
CA GLY A 657 19.93 -10.85 0.70
C GLY A 657 18.66 -11.47 0.08
N THR A 658 18.31 -11.05 -1.13
CA THR A 658 17.23 -11.67 -1.92
C THR A 658 17.72 -13.00 -2.49
N LYS A 659 17.02 -14.07 -2.11
CA LYS A 659 17.35 -15.46 -2.46
C LYS A 659 16.40 -15.95 -3.54
N ALA A 660 16.90 -16.64 -4.56
CA ALA A 660 16.04 -17.23 -5.58
C ALA A 660 16.61 -18.54 -6.13
N ALA A 661 15.69 -19.47 -6.39
CA ALA A 661 15.94 -20.81 -6.94
C ALA A 661 15.17 -20.94 -8.26
N TYR A 662 15.86 -21.31 -9.33
CA TYR A 662 15.37 -21.25 -10.70
C TYR A 662 15.40 -22.62 -11.38
N ALA A 663 14.27 -23.01 -11.96
CA ALA A 663 14.21 -24.04 -12.99
C ALA A 663 14.41 -23.39 -14.37
N VAL A 664 15.59 -23.61 -14.97
CA VAL A 664 15.96 -23.05 -16.27
C VAL A 664 15.58 -24.00 -17.39
N LEU A 665 14.75 -23.52 -18.31
CA LEU A 665 14.26 -24.33 -19.44
C LEU A 665 15.24 -24.24 -20.60
N ASN A 666 15.72 -25.37 -21.11
CA ASN A 666 16.57 -25.45 -22.31
C ASN A 666 17.83 -24.53 -22.31
N GLY A 667 18.35 -24.19 -21.13
CA GLY A 667 19.51 -23.32 -20.93
C GLY A 667 19.25 -21.82 -21.22
N SER A 668 18.90 -21.47 -22.46
CA SER A 668 18.57 -20.11 -22.89
C SER A 668 17.08 -19.79 -22.89
N GLY A 669 16.24 -20.78 -22.62
CA GLY A 669 14.78 -20.71 -22.65
C GLY A 669 14.15 -21.43 -23.84
N ARG A 670 12.82 -21.47 -23.85
CA ARG A 670 12.01 -21.97 -24.96
C ARG A 670 11.19 -20.84 -25.56
N LYS A 671 11.27 -20.71 -26.89
CA LYS A 671 10.59 -19.66 -27.64
C LYS A 671 9.08 -19.87 -27.57
N VAL A 672 8.36 -18.85 -27.16
CA VAL A 672 6.90 -18.81 -27.24
C VAL A 672 6.54 -18.33 -28.64
N GLU A 673 5.58 -19.00 -29.29
CA GLU A 673 5.10 -18.56 -30.59
C GLU A 673 4.31 -17.25 -30.48
N GLY A 674 4.24 -16.48 -31.57
CA GLY A 674 3.37 -15.32 -31.69
C GLY A 674 3.38 -14.33 -30.51
N ASN A 675 2.20 -13.78 -30.22
CA ASN A 675 1.98 -12.73 -29.24
C ASN A 675 0.84 -13.13 -28.26
N PRO A 676 1.05 -14.07 -27.34
CA PRO A 676 0.02 -14.50 -26.39
C PRO A 676 -0.38 -13.40 -25.39
N SER A 677 -1.64 -13.42 -24.97
CA SER A 677 -2.21 -12.44 -24.03
C SER A 677 -2.13 -12.88 -22.57
N SER A 678 -2.02 -14.19 -22.32
CA SER A 678 -1.85 -14.74 -20.97
C SER A 678 -1.16 -16.10 -21.00
N MET A 679 -0.60 -16.47 -19.85
CA MET A 679 -0.06 -17.78 -19.55
C MET A 679 -0.91 -18.43 -18.46
N THR A 680 -1.26 -19.71 -18.63
CA THR A 680 -1.96 -20.51 -17.63
C THR A 680 -1.09 -21.71 -17.27
N LEU A 681 -1.04 -22.06 -15.99
CA LEU A 681 -0.30 -23.19 -15.46
C LEU A 681 -0.93 -23.70 -14.16
N ASP A 682 -0.76 -24.98 -13.89
CA ASP A 682 -1.09 -25.56 -12.60
C ASP A 682 0.15 -25.50 -11.71
N VAL A 683 -0.02 -25.08 -10.45
CA VAL A 683 1.07 -24.90 -9.48
C VAL A 683 0.77 -25.64 -8.18
N MET A 684 1.68 -26.53 -7.78
CA MET A 684 1.64 -27.18 -6.47
C MET A 684 2.32 -26.26 -5.45
N GLY A 685 1.56 -25.76 -4.48
CA GLY A 685 2.06 -24.91 -3.40
C GLY A 685 2.58 -25.70 -2.20
N ASP A 686 3.54 -25.12 -1.49
CA ASP A 686 4.20 -25.65 -0.29
C ASP A 686 3.89 -24.82 0.99
N ASN A 687 2.97 -23.85 0.91
CA ASN A 687 2.65 -22.90 1.97
C ASN A 687 3.85 -22.08 2.52
N SER A 688 4.93 -21.93 1.72
CA SER A 688 6.17 -21.29 2.17
C SER A 688 6.13 -19.76 2.33
N LEU A 689 5.04 -19.11 1.91
CA LEU A 689 4.90 -17.65 1.80
C LEU A 689 5.95 -16.96 0.89
N ASN A 690 6.77 -17.72 0.16
CA ASN A 690 7.68 -17.22 -0.86
C ASN A 690 6.93 -16.73 -2.11
N TRP A 691 7.60 -15.92 -2.93
CA TRP A 691 7.07 -15.49 -4.23
C TRP A 691 7.33 -16.57 -5.28
N ILE A 692 6.38 -16.75 -6.21
CA ILE A 692 6.57 -17.55 -7.43
C ILE A 692 6.46 -16.67 -8.67
N ARG A 693 7.39 -16.84 -9.62
CA ARG A 693 7.59 -15.92 -10.75
C ARG A 693 8.09 -16.64 -12.00
N ALA A 694 7.98 -15.98 -13.15
CA ALA A 694 8.52 -16.39 -14.44
C ALA A 694 9.44 -15.31 -15.04
N GLU A 695 10.58 -15.72 -15.60
CA GLU A 695 11.49 -14.86 -16.36
C GLU A 695 11.31 -15.11 -17.86
N PHE A 696 10.85 -14.09 -18.58
CA PHE A 696 10.82 -14.06 -20.04
C PHE A 696 11.98 -13.21 -20.57
N ILE A 697 12.54 -13.59 -21.72
CA ILE A 697 13.41 -12.72 -22.52
C ILE A 697 12.60 -12.23 -23.72
N ASP A 698 12.53 -10.91 -23.89
CA ASP A 698 11.80 -10.29 -24.99
C ASP A 698 12.64 -10.20 -26.29
N SER A 699 12.03 -9.80 -27.40
CA SER A 699 12.72 -9.71 -28.71
C SER A 699 13.77 -8.61 -28.81
N LYS A 700 13.93 -7.77 -27.79
CA LYS A 700 15.04 -6.81 -27.63
C LYS A 700 16.15 -7.36 -26.71
N GLY A 701 15.96 -8.56 -26.15
CA GLY A 701 16.89 -9.20 -25.21
C GLY A 701 16.72 -8.77 -23.76
N ALA A 702 15.69 -7.98 -23.42
CA ALA A 702 15.44 -7.56 -22.05
C ALA A 702 14.73 -8.65 -21.24
N ALA A 703 15.08 -8.76 -19.95
CA ALA A 703 14.45 -9.70 -19.03
C ALA A 703 13.18 -9.08 -18.43
N GLN A 704 12.05 -9.78 -18.58
CA GLN A 704 10.72 -9.38 -18.16
C GLN A 704 10.22 -10.36 -17.08
N LEU A 705 10.00 -9.85 -15.86
CA LEU A 705 9.74 -10.69 -14.67
C LEU A 705 8.26 -10.71 -14.27
N VAL A 706 7.52 -11.71 -14.75
CA VAL A 706 6.09 -11.89 -14.45
C VAL A 706 5.92 -12.52 -13.06
N THR A 707 5.12 -11.91 -12.20
CA THR A 707 4.77 -12.49 -10.89
C THR A 707 3.57 -13.41 -11.04
N ILE A 708 3.69 -14.65 -10.56
CA ILE A 708 2.63 -15.68 -10.61
C ILE A 708 1.79 -15.60 -9.33
N ALA A 709 2.45 -15.52 -8.17
CA ALA A 709 1.86 -15.18 -6.89
C ALA A 709 2.92 -14.49 -6.00
N LYS A 710 2.50 -13.52 -5.19
CA LYS A 710 3.38 -12.83 -4.23
C LYS A 710 3.64 -13.64 -2.96
N GLN A 711 2.75 -14.56 -2.63
CA GLN A 711 2.88 -15.48 -1.50
C GLN A 711 2.30 -16.81 -1.95
N VAL A 712 2.99 -17.92 -1.65
CA VAL A 712 2.41 -19.27 -1.70
C VAL A 712 1.78 -19.54 -0.34
N ASP A 713 0.49 -19.21 -0.23
CA ASP A 713 -0.37 -19.35 0.97
C ASP A 713 -1.29 -20.59 0.89
N TRP A 714 -0.93 -21.56 0.05
CA TRP A 714 -1.68 -22.79 -0.14
C TRP A 714 -0.76 -24.02 -0.22
N THR A 715 -1.35 -25.18 0.09
CA THR A 715 -0.74 -26.49 -0.13
C THR A 715 -1.49 -27.20 -1.26
N GLY A 716 -0.76 -27.93 -2.12
CA GLY A 716 -1.36 -28.70 -3.21
C GLY A 716 -1.63 -27.88 -4.47
N TRP A 717 -2.36 -28.45 -5.42
CA TRP A 717 -2.49 -27.91 -6.79
C TRP A 717 -3.52 -26.78 -6.92
N LYS A 718 -3.10 -25.70 -7.58
CA LYS A 718 -3.93 -24.53 -7.89
C LYS A 718 -3.66 -24.10 -9.34
N LYS A 719 -4.72 -24.01 -10.14
CA LYS A 719 -4.65 -23.48 -11.51
C LYS A 719 -4.54 -21.96 -11.47
N ILE A 720 -3.46 -21.41 -12.02
CA ILE A 720 -3.17 -19.98 -12.02
C ILE A 720 -3.12 -19.47 -13.46
N LYS A 721 -3.71 -18.29 -13.68
CA LYS A 721 -3.64 -17.56 -14.96
C LYS A 721 -3.00 -16.20 -14.73
N VAL A 722 -1.99 -15.86 -15.51
CA VAL A 722 -1.28 -14.57 -15.46
C VAL A 722 -1.38 -13.85 -16.80
N SER A 723 -1.69 -12.55 -16.77
CA SER A 723 -1.70 -11.71 -17.97
C SER A 723 -0.28 -11.40 -18.43
N LEU A 724 -0.07 -11.36 -19.74
CA LEU A 724 1.20 -10.95 -20.36
C LEU A 724 1.02 -9.52 -20.92
N PRO A 725 1.62 -8.48 -20.30
CA PRO A 725 1.41 -7.09 -20.69
C PRO A 725 2.01 -6.80 -22.08
N ALA A 726 1.12 -6.64 -23.06
CA ALA A 726 1.50 -6.40 -24.47
C ALA A 726 2.18 -5.02 -24.71
N ASP A 727 2.06 -4.11 -23.76
CA ASP A 727 2.69 -2.79 -23.72
C ASP A 727 4.12 -2.82 -23.13
N GLN A 728 4.46 -3.85 -22.35
CA GLN A 728 5.74 -3.95 -21.64
C GLN A 728 6.72 -4.95 -22.28
N MET A 729 6.22 -5.92 -23.05
CA MET A 729 7.04 -6.97 -23.69
C MET A 729 7.13 -6.81 -25.20
N ALA A 730 8.34 -6.87 -25.75
CA ALA A 730 8.57 -6.99 -27.19
C ALA A 730 8.48 -8.46 -27.65
N TYR A 731 7.56 -8.77 -28.56
CA TYR A 731 7.37 -10.15 -29.06
C TYR A 731 8.22 -10.45 -30.30
N PRO A 732 8.52 -11.72 -30.63
CA PRO A 732 8.23 -12.93 -29.85
C PRO A 732 9.07 -13.02 -28.57
N ILE A 733 8.51 -13.63 -27.53
CA ILE A 733 9.17 -13.81 -26.23
C ILE A 733 9.70 -15.23 -26.05
N THR A 734 10.65 -15.41 -25.13
CA THR A 734 11.23 -16.70 -24.76
C THR A 734 11.04 -16.92 -23.27
N LEU A 735 10.30 -17.95 -22.86
CA LEU A 735 10.20 -18.32 -21.44
C LEU A 735 11.51 -19.01 -21.03
N LYS A 736 12.26 -18.38 -20.14
CA LYS A 736 13.60 -18.83 -19.75
C LYS A 736 13.62 -19.56 -18.43
N ARG A 737 12.89 -19.08 -17.42
CA ARG A 737 12.89 -19.66 -16.07
C ARG A 737 11.52 -19.60 -15.40
N LEU A 738 11.18 -20.65 -14.64
CA LEU A 738 10.18 -20.60 -13.56
C LEU A 738 10.95 -20.63 -12.24
N TYR A 739 10.57 -19.82 -11.26
CA TYR A 739 11.40 -19.64 -10.07
C TYR A 739 10.64 -19.26 -8.80
N VAL A 740 11.22 -19.66 -7.67
CA VAL A 740 10.83 -19.25 -6.31
C VAL A 740 11.79 -18.15 -5.86
N ALA A 741 11.26 -17.11 -5.21
CA ALA A 741 12.05 -16.02 -4.67
C ALA A 741 11.63 -15.65 -3.24
N SER A 742 12.63 -15.55 -2.37
CA SER A 742 12.50 -14.98 -1.03
C SER A 742 13.21 -13.63 -1.02
N LEU A 743 12.44 -12.54 -1.05
CA LEU A 743 12.98 -11.18 -0.97
C LEU A 743 13.65 -10.97 0.41
N ALA A 744 14.61 -10.07 0.51
CA ALA A 744 15.28 -9.77 1.79
C ALA A 744 14.28 -9.29 2.86
N ASP A 745 13.28 -8.49 2.47
CA ASP A 745 12.27 -7.96 3.37
C ASP A 745 11.18 -8.99 3.66
N GLY A 746 10.83 -9.15 4.94
CA GLY A 746 9.90 -10.18 5.42
C GLY A 746 10.37 -11.62 5.18
N GLN A 747 11.69 -11.84 5.11
CA GLN A 747 12.29 -13.17 4.91
C GLN A 747 12.21 -14.05 6.17
N ASP A 748 12.09 -13.42 7.34
CA ASP A 748 11.90 -14.01 8.66
C ASP A 748 10.55 -14.73 8.82
N GLU A 749 9.57 -14.41 7.97
CA GLU A 749 8.23 -15.02 7.95
C GLU A 749 8.07 -16.14 6.89
N ARG A 750 9.14 -16.50 6.16
CA ARG A 750 9.07 -17.43 5.01
C ARG A 750 9.89 -18.69 5.22
N GLU A 751 9.42 -19.81 4.67
CA GLU A 751 10.17 -21.06 4.73
C GLU A 751 11.44 -20.98 3.89
N LEU A 752 12.55 -21.41 4.50
CA LEU A 752 13.88 -21.41 3.87
C LEU A 752 14.08 -22.63 2.96
N THR A 753 13.30 -23.68 3.12
CA THR A 753 13.34 -24.86 2.24
C THR A 753 11.93 -25.20 1.80
N GLY A 754 11.80 -25.86 0.64
CA GLY A 754 10.49 -26.22 0.11
C GLY A 754 10.55 -26.83 -1.28
N THR A 755 9.38 -26.96 -1.91
CA THR A 755 9.24 -27.61 -3.21
C THR A 755 7.98 -27.12 -3.91
N ILE A 756 8.16 -26.49 -5.07
CA ILE A 756 7.06 -26.10 -5.96
C ILE A 756 7.01 -27.04 -7.17
N GLY A 757 5.80 -27.49 -7.50
CA GLY A 757 5.50 -28.26 -8.71
C GLY A 757 4.84 -27.38 -9.78
N TRP A 758 5.13 -27.64 -11.05
CA TRP A 758 4.56 -26.92 -12.20
C TRP A 758 4.07 -27.92 -13.26
N ASP A 759 2.88 -27.70 -13.81
CA ASP A 759 2.27 -28.55 -14.86
C ASP A 759 1.33 -27.74 -15.79
N ASN A 760 0.92 -28.34 -16.91
CA ASN A 760 -0.10 -27.86 -17.88
C ASN A 760 0.10 -26.41 -18.36
N LEU A 761 1.35 -26.04 -18.61
CA LEU A 761 1.75 -24.73 -19.08
C LEU A 761 1.23 -24.48 -20.50
N SER A 762 0.37 -23.48 -20.62
CA SER A 762 -0.34 -23.13 -21.85
C SER A 762 -0.37 -21.61 -22.05
N PHE A 763 -0.34 -21.18 -23.31
CA PHE A 763 -0.47 -19.78 -23.68
C PHE A 763 -1.78 -19.55 -24.41
N GLN A 764 -2.56 -18.58 -23.94
CA GLN A 764 -3.77 -18.13 -24.63
C GLN A 764 -3.40 -17.05 -25.63
N TYR A 765 -3.76 -17.26 -26.89
CA TYR A 765 -3.53 -16.30 -27.96
C TYR A 765 -4.75 -15.38 -28.08
N PRO A 766 -4.54 -14.05 -28.24
CA PRO A 766 -5.64 -13.15 -28.52
C PRO A 766 -6.32 -13.58 -29.82
N ALA A 767 -7.64 -13.43 -29.87
CA ALA A 767 -8.42 -13.57 -31.09
C ALA A 767 -7.84 -12.67 -32.18
N VAL A 768 -7.23 -13.27 -33.21
CA VAL A 768 -6.78 -12.55 -34.40
C VAL A 768 -8.03 -12.06 -35.11
N THR A 769 -8.37 -10.80 -34.90
CA THR A 769 -9.47 -10.15 -35.62
C THR A 769 -9.05 -10.01 -37.08
N PRO A 770 -9.73 -10.65 -38.05
CA PRO A 770 -9.33 -10.52 -39.44
C PRO A 770 -9.53 -9.07 -39.90
N GLU A 771 -8.47 -8.40 -40.37
CA GLU A 771 -8.66 -7.11 -41.06
C GLU A 771 -9.52 -7.37 -42.31
N PRO A 772 -10.57 -6.57 -42.55
CA PRO A 772 -11.27 -6.60 -43.83
C PRO A 772 -10.31 -6.23 -44.96
N GLU A 773 -10.50 -6.85 -46.13
CA GLU A 773 -9.68 -6.61 -47.32
C GLU A 773 -9.66 -5.12 -47.68
N ARG A 774 -8.53 -4.68 -48.23
CA ARG A 774 -8.33 -3.29 -48.67
C ARG A 774 -8.69 -3.17 -50.13
N VAL A 775 -9.95 -2.81 -50.37
CA VAL A 775 -10.48 -2.64 -51.72
C VAL A 775 -10.23 -1.20 -52.18
N PRO A 776 -9.56 -0.98 -53.33
CA PRO A 776 -9.31 0.38 -53.83
C PRO A 776 -10.61 1.00 -54.34
N ILE A 777 -10.85 2.24 -53.93
CA ILE A 777 -12.03 3.03 -54.31
C ILE A 777 -11.58 4.27 -55.09
N GLU A 778 -12.08 4.44 -56.32
CA GLU A 778 -11.87 5.65 -57.13
C GLU A 778 -13.17 6.45 -57.27
N LEU A 779 -13.10 7.75 -57.05
CA LEU A 779 -14.26 8.65 -57.05
C LEU A 779 -13.93 9.95 -57.78
N LYS A 780 -14.93 10.62 -58.34
CA LYS A 780 -14.78 11.97 -58.89
C LYS A 780 -15.74 12.95 -58.22
N LEU A 781 -15.23 14.13 -57.86
CA LEU A 781 -16.02 15.19 -57.24
C LEU A 781 -17.21 15.60 -58.13
N GLY A 782 -18.40 15.75 -57.55
CA GLY A 782 -19.63 16.08 -58.27
C GLY A 782 -20.20 14.95 -59.15
N SER A 783 -19.52 13.81 -59.29
CA SER A 783 -19.98 12.64 -60.04
C SER A 783 -20.70 11.64 -59.13
N LYS A 784 -21.78 11.02 -59.63
CA LYS A 784 -22.37 9.82 -59.01
C LYS A 784 -21.68 8.53 -59.41
N SER A 785 -20.79 8.55 -60.41
CA SER A 785 -20.02 7.38 -60.83
C SER A 785 -18.74 7.25 -60.01
N ALA A 786 -18.55 6.07 -59.42
CA ALA A 786 -17.38 5.62 -58.67
C ALA A 786 -16.85 4.31 -59.26
N LYS A 787 -15.68 3.86 -58.81
CA LYS A 787 -15.24 2.47 -58.97
C LYS A 787 -14.86 1.89 -57.61
N VAL A 788 -15.16 0.61 -57.43
CA VAL A 788 -14.75 -0.22 -56.29
C VAL A 788 -14.10 -1.47 -56.89
N ASP A 789 -12.85 -1.77 -56.55
CA ASP A 789 -12.09 -2.86 -57.19
C ASP A 789 -12.05 -2.75 -58.73
N GLY A 790 -11.92 -1.52 -59.23
CA GLY A 790 -12.00 -1.20 -60.67
C GLY A 790 -13.39 -1.35 -61.32
N LYS A 791 -14.36 -1.96 -60.65
CA LYS A 791 -15.73 -2.17 -61.14
C LYS A 791 -16.58 -0.90 -60.95
N PRO A 792 -17.41 -0.48 -61.92
CA PRO A 792 -18.28 0.69 -61.77
C PRO A 792 -19.29 0.54 -60.62
N TYR A 793 -19.51 1.62 -59.88
CA TYR A 793 -20.51 1.72 -58.80
C TYR A 793 -21.25 3.07 -58.91
N SER A 794 -22.56 3.09 -58.62
CA SER A 794 -23.41 4.29 -58.67
C SER A 794 -23.78 4.78 -57.27
N LEU A 795 -23.49 6.04 -56.98
CA LEU A 795 -23.74 6.68 -55.69
C LEU A 795 -25.12 7.34 -55.62
N ASP A 796 -25.82 7.16 -54.51
CA ASP A 796 -27.04 7.91 -54.16
C ASP A 796 -26.83 9.43 -54.27
N VAL A 797 -25.70 9.91 -53.75
CA VAL A 797 -25.31 11.33 -53.68
C VAL A 797 -23.83 11.44 -54.08
N ALA A 798 -23.52 12.38 -54.97
CA ALA A 798 -22.15 12.62 -55.42
C ALA A 798 -21.25 13.16 -54.29
N PRO A 799 -19.92 12.92 -54.31
CA PRO A 799 -18.98 13.55 -53.39
C PRO A 799 -19.02 15.08 -53.54
N VAL A 800 -18.99 15.81 -52.42
CA VAL A 800 -19.06 17.28 -52.41
C VAL A 800 -17.89 17.89 -51.63
N LEU A 801 -17.37 19.01 -52.14
CA LEU A 801 -16.34 19.80 -51.47
C LEU A 801 -17.03 20.96 -50.75
N LEU A 802 -16.85 21.05 -49.43
CA LEU A 802 -17.42 22.10 -48.59
C LEU A 802 -16.30 22.64 -47.69
N ASN A 803 -16.00 23.94 -47.82
CA ASN A 803 -14.98 24.63 -47.04
C ASN A 803 -13.62 23.91 -47.03
N GLY A 804 -13.19 23.39 -48.19
CA GLY A 804 -11.94 22.63 -48.33
C GLY A 804 -11.99 21.16 -47.91
N THR A 805 -13.08 20.69 -47.27
CA THR A 805 -13.25 19.28 -46.92
C THR A 805 -14.13 18.52 -47.91
N THR A 806 -13.67 17.35 -48.33
CA THR A 806 -14.42 16.42 -49.18
C THR A 806 -15.32 15.51 -48.34
N TYR A 807 -16.62 15.56 -48.62
CA TYR A 807 -17.67 14.78 -47.97
C TYR A 807 -18.20 13.68 -48.88
N LEU A 808 -18.41 12.48 -48.33
CA LEU A 808 -18.98 11.33 -49.04
C LEU A 808 -20.13 10.67 -48.28
N PRO A 809 -21.05 9.96 -48.99
CA PRO A 809 -22.06 9.14 -48.36
C PRO A 809 -21.41 8.07 -47.49
N LEU A 810 -21.69 8.12 -46.18
CA LEU A 810 -21.12 7.20 -45.21
C LEU A 810 -21.33 5.73 -45.58
N ARG A 811 -22.56 5.36 -45.96
CA ARG A 811 -22.92 3.98 -46.24
C ARG A 811 -22.02 3.38 -47.33
N PHE A 812 -21.87 4.09 -48.44
CA PHE A 812 -21.00 3.66 -49.55
C PHE A 812 -19.55 3.47 -49.09
N ILE A 813 -18.95 4.47 -48.43
CA ILE A 813 -17.54 4.42 -48.11
C ILE A 813 -17.25 3.29 -47.10
N SER A 814 -18.13 3.06 -46.13
CA SER A 814 -17.96 1.99 -45.15
C SER A 814 -18.27 0.59 -45.71
N GLU A 815 -19.34 0.41 -46.50
CA GLU A 815 -19.66 -0.88 -47.12
C GLU A 815 -18.56 -1.33 -48.09
N ALA A 816 -18.05 -0.42 -48.93
CA ALA A 816 -16.95 -0.69 -49.86
C ALA A 816 -15.61 -1.00 -49.14
N MET A 817 -15.48 -0.66 -47.86
CA MET A 817 -14.31 -0.94 -47.01
C MET A 817 -14.48 -2.17 -46.11
N GLY A 818 -15.56 -2.94 -46.28
CA GLY A 818 -15.88 -4.11 -45.46
C GLY A 818 -16.23 -3.78 -44.01
N ALA A 819 -16.76 -2.58 -43.75
CA ALA A 819 -17.18 -2.14 -42.42
C ALA A 819 -18.71 -2.26 -42.24
N GLN A 820 -19.16 -2.65 -41.04
CA GLN A 820 -20.57 -2.62 -40.67
C GLN A 820 -20.94 -1.20 -40.21
N VAL A 821 -22.07 -0.67 -40.68
CA VAL A 821 -22.59 0.65 -40.27
C VAL A 821 -23.94 0.50 -39.59
N SER A 822 -24.09 1.11 -38.42
CA SER A 822 -25.40 1.36 -37.81
C SER A 822 -25.66 2.87 -37.66
N TRP A 823 -26.94 3.22 -37.63
CA TRP A 823 -27.43 4.59 -37.45
C TRP A 823 -28.47 4.61 -36.35
N ASP A 824 -28.23 5.45 -35.35
CA ASP A 824 -29.14 5.75 -34.26
C ASP A 824 -29.77 7.13 -34.51
N PRO A 825 -31.05 7.20 -34.92
CA PRO A 825 -31.71 8.47 -35.24
C PRO A 825 -31.97 9.33 -34.01
N ALA A 826 -32.13 8.73 -32.82
CA ALA A 826 -32.42 9.46 -31.58
C ALA A 826 -31.17 10.21 -31.08
N LEU A 827 -30.01 9.54 -31.13
CA LEU A 827 -28.72 10.15 -30.77
C LEU A 827 -28.02 10.87 -31.93
N LYS A 828 -28.61 10.82 -33.14
CA LYS A 828 -27.97 11.22 -34.42
C LYS A 828 -26.56 10.63 -34.59
N ARG A 829 -26.38 9.40 -34.09
CA ARG A 829 -25.08 8.73 -33.98
C ARG A 829 -24.90 7.74 -35.13
N VAL A 830 -23.76 7.86 -35.77
CA VAL A 830 -23.16 6.88 -36.67
C VAL A 830 -22.24 5.99 -35.85
N SER A 831 -22.32 4.68 -36.06
CA SER A 831 -21.32 3.72 -35.58
C SER A 831 -20.77 2.92 -36.76
N VAL A 832 -19.44 2.84 -36.89
CA VAL A 832 -18.74 2.11 -37.95
C VAL A 832 -17.79 1.10 -37.33
N LEU A 833 -18.03 -0.19 -37.59
CA LEU A 833 -17.25 -1.32 -37.10
C LEU A 833 -16.39 -1.88 -38.23
N ARG A 834 -15.06 -1.86 -38.09
CA ARG A 834 -14.11 -2.42 -39.06
C ARG A 834 -12.94 -3.09 -38.34
N GLY A 835 -12.87 -4.42 -38.36
CA GLY A 835 -11.87 -5.18 -37.61
C GLY A 835 -11.91 -4.81 -36.13
N SER A 836 -10.77 -4.46 -35.52
CA SER A 836 -10.68 -4.04 -34.12
C SER A 836 -11.12 -2.58 -33.84
N LYS A 837 -11.68 -1.88 -34.82
CA LYS A 837 -12.02 -0.46 -34.71
C LYS A 837 -13.53 -0.23 -34.67
N LEU A 838 -13.96 0.50 -33.63
CA LEU A 838 -15.30 1.11 -33.54
C LEU A 838 -15.11 2.63 -33.64
N LEU A 839 -15.54 3.23 -34.76
CA LEU A 839 -15.60 4.68 -34.94
C LEU A 839 -17.04 5.15 -34.73
N GLU A 840 -17.27 6.04 -33.77
CA GLU A 840 -18.58 6.65 -33.54
C GLU A 840 -18.54 8.16 -33.67
N MET A 841 -19.47 8.71 -34.43
CA MET A 841 -19.57 10.15 -34.70
C MET A 841 -21.03 10.59 -34.55
N ARG A 842 -21.27 11.86 -34.20
CA ARG A 842 -22.62 12.45 -34.18
C ARG A 842 -22.76 13.52 -35.24
N VAL A 843 -23.90 13.56 -35.93
CA VAL A 843 -24.13 14.58 -36.98
C VAL A 843 -24.18 15.97 -36.35
N GLY A 844 -23.39 16.89 -36.90
CA GLY A 844 -23.23 18.26 -36.39
C GLY A 844 -22.32 18.39 -35.17
N GLN A 845 -21.57 17.34 -34.78
CA GLN A 845 -20.56 17.40 -33.72
C GLN A 845 -19.17 17.07 -34.27
N THR A 846 -18.15 17.72 -33.73
CA THR A 846 -16.74 17.53 -34.11
C THR A 846 -15.99 16.54 -33.21
N ASP A 847 -16.53 16.22 -32.03
CA ASP A 847 -16.02 15.13 -31.22
C ASP A 847 -16.51 13.76 -31.74
N PHE A 848 -15.67 12.75 -31.56
CA PHE A 848 -15.94 11.39 -31.97
C PHE A 848 -15.26 10.40 -31.01
N LEU A 849 -15.74 9.16 -31.00
CA LEU A 849 -15.11 8.07 -30.25
C LEU A 849 -14.41 7.12 -31.22
N LEU A 850 -13.17 6.74 -30.91
CA LEU A 850 -12.47 5.66 -31.60
C LEU A 850 -12.05 4.60 -30.59
N THR A 851 -12.67 3.42 -30.65
CA THR A 851 -12.44 2.27 -29.76
C THR A 851 -12.28 2.69 -28.30
N GLY A 852 -13.28 3.42 -27.79
CA GLY A 852 -13.29 3.87 -26.39
C GLY A 852 -12.55 5.18 -26.10
N VAL A 853 -11.80 5.77 -27.02
CA VAL A 853 -11.08 7.03 -26.79
C VAL A 853 -11.82 8.20 -27.44
N ARG A 854 -12.10 9.27 -26.68
CA ARG A 854 -12.62 10.52 -27.26
C ARG A 854 -11.53 11.24 -28.04
N LYS A 855 -11.88 11.71 -29.24
CA LYS A 855 -11.05 12.50 -30.14
C LYS A 855 -11.86 13.66 -30.72
N GLN A 856 -11.17 14.58 -31.38
CA GLN A 856 -11.76 15.74 -32.06
C GLN A 856 -11.31 15.75 -33.52
N ALA A 857 -12.23 16.13 -34.41
CA ALA A 857 -12.02 16.30 -35.83
C ALA A 857 -12.18 17.80 -36.22
N ASP A 858 -11.56 18.20 -37.33
CA ASP A 858 -11.64 19.58 -37.83
C ASP A 858 -13.06 19.99 -38.23
N VAL A 859 -13.87 19.03 -38.70
CA VAL A 859 -15.23 19.23 -39.18
C VAL A 859 -16.17 18.07 -38.83
N ALA A 860 -17.45 18.38 -38.65
CA ALA A 860 -18.49 17.44 -38.28
C ALA A 860 -19.09 16.67 -39.48
N PRO A 861 -19.63 15.45 -39.29
CA PRO A 861 -20.57 14.86 -40.24
C PRO A 861 -21.81 15.73 -40.44
N ILE A 862 -22.37 15.73 -41.65
CA ILE A 862 -23.53 16.55 -42.04
C ILE A 862 -24.64 15.68 -42.63
N THR A 863 -25.88 16.19 -42.66
CA THR A 863 -26.97 15.60 -43.45
C THR A 863 -27.23 16.45 -44.69
N ARG A 864 -27.25 15.83 -45.87
CA ARG A 864 -27.59 16.48 -47.14
C ARG A 864 -28.43 15.53 -47.99
N SER A 865 -29.53 16.02 -48.56
CA SER A 865 -30.42 15.23 -49.45
C SER A 865 -30.88 13.89 -48.84
N GLY A 866 -31.21 13.87 -47.54
CA GLY A 866 -31.64 12.64 -46.84
C GLY A 866 -30.54 11.58 -46.68
N ARG A 867 -29.26 11.96 -46.73
CA ARG A 867 -28.11 11.10 -46.49
C ARG A 867 -27.12 11.76 -45.52
N THR A 868 -26.54 10.95 -44.64
CA THR A 868 -25.40 11.38 -43.80
C THR A 868 -24.13 11.35 -44.64
N LEU A 869 -23.50 12.52 -44.78
CA LEU A 869 -22.21 12.67 -45.42
C LEU A 869 -21.12 12.87 -44.35
N VAL A 870 -19.99 12.21 -44.53
CA VAL A 870 -18.86 12.22 -43.60
C VAL A 870 -17.61 12.79 -44.28
N PRO A 871 -16.73 13.49 -43.54
CA PRO A 871 -15.40 13.85 -44.03
C PRO A 871 -14.63 12.57 -44.38
N VAL A 872 -14.20 12.43 -45.64
CA VAL A 872 -13.62 11.16 -46.12
C VAL A 872 -12.35 10.78 -45.36
N ARG A 873 -11.47 11.75 -45.10
CA ARG A 873 -10.23 11.54 -44.33
C ARG A 873 -10.51 11.06 -42.90
N LEU A 874 -11.44 11.71 -42.20
CA LEU A 874 -11.84 11.32 -40.84
C LEU A 874 -12.23 9.84 -40.76
N VAL A 875 -13.09 9.38 -41.67
CA VAL A 875 -13.54 7.98 -41.62
C VAL A 875 -12.45 7.02 -42.11
N SER A 876 -11.81 7.29 -43.24
CA SER A 876 -10.82 6.39 -43.82
C SER A 876 -9.56 6.26 -42.93
N GLU A 877 -8.97 7.38 -42.51
CA GLU A 877 -7.70 7.38 -41.77
C GLU A 877 -7.87 6.80 -40.36
N GLN A 878 -8.95 7.15 -39.64
CA GLN A 878 -9.21 6.53 -38.33
C GLN A 878 -9.46 5.02 -38.47
N LEU A 879 -10.07 4.55 -39.57
CA LEU A 879 -10.25 3.13 -39.89
C LEU A 879 -9.00 2.45 -40.51
N GLY A 880 -7.89 3.17 -40.69
CA GLY A 880 -6.59 2.63 -41.09
C GLY A 880 -6.30 2.60 -42.59
N LEU A 881 -6.98 3.46 -43.36
CA LEU A 881 -6.91 3.55 -44.82
C LEU A 881 -6.38 4.93 -45.25
N LYS A 882 -5.74 5.00 -46.41
CA LYS A 882 -5.13 6.21 -46.97
C LYS A 882 -6.08 6.89 -47.95
N VAL A 883 -6.17 8.22 -47.91
CA VAL A 883 -6.94 9.03 -48.88
C VAL A 883 -5.99 9.93 -49.69
N ASP A 884 -5.92 9.70 -50.99
CA ASP A 884 -5.25 10.58 -51.95
C ASP A 884 -6.26 11.47 -52.70
N TRP A 885 -5.85 12.69 -53.02
CA TRP A 885 -6.66 13.66 -53.76
C TRP A 885 -5.85 14.27 -54.91
N ASP A 886 -6.38 14.11 -56.12
CA ASP A 886 -5.85 14.68 -57.35
C ASP A 886 -6.70 15.88 -57.75
N GLN A 887 -6.22 17.08 -57.41
CA GLN A 887 -6.92 18.34 -57.64
C GLN A 887 -7.13 18.64 -59.14
N LYS A 888 -6.25 18.15 -60.03
CA LYS A 888 -6.34 18.41 -61.48
C LYS A 888 -7.45 17.58 -62.13
N LEU A 889 -7.60 16.33 -61.70
CA LEU A 889 -8.64 15.42 -62.21
C LEU A 889 -9.95 15.46 -61.41
N GLY A 890 -9.94 16.12 -60.24
CA GLY A 890 -11.03 16.09 -59.28
C GLY A 890 -11.28 14.68 -58.70
N ARG A 891 -10.21 13.86 -58.63
CA ARG A 891 -10.27 12.43 -58.31
C ARG A 891 -9.84 12.17 -56.87
N ILE A 892 -10.61 11.36 -56.17
CA ILE A 892 -10.34 10.87 -54.81
C ILE A 892 -10.03 9.38 -54.94
N THR A 893 -8.93 8.93 -54.33
CA THR A 893 -8.60 7.51 -54.22
C THR A 893 -8.52 7.14 -52.75
N VAL A 894 -9.08 5.98 -52.38
CA VAL A 894 -8.97 5.42 -51.02
C VAL A 894 -8.50 3.98 -51.08
N SER A 895 -7.52 3.62 -50.23
CA SER A 895 -6.77 2.35 -50.24
C SER A 895 -6.24 1.95 -48.86
#